data_AF-A0A4R2RY59-F1
#
_entry.id   AF-A0A4R2RY59-F1
#
_cell.length_a   1.000
_cell.length_b   1.000
_cell.length_c   1.000
_cell.angle_alpha   90.00
_cell.angle_beta   90.00
_cell.angle_gamma   90.00
#
_symmetry.space_group_name_H-M   'P 1'
#
loop_
_entity.id
_entity.type
_entity.pdbx_description
1 polymer ?
#
loop_
_entity_poly.entity_id
_entity_poly.type
_entity_poly.pdbx_seq_one_letter_code
_entity_poly.pdbx_strand_id
1 'polypeptide(L)'
;MPTEATDNAGIHAASGTVSKNFARYEYFTNRELSWLEFNQRVLEEAMDGTNPLLERLKFMAIVSSNLDEFFMVRVAGVQDQIEVGLTKKDPAGLTPMAQMKQIALRAHELVKEQYGHFSEHIVPELRAKGIRCLGYDELNRQQKAFVEQYFEQTVYPVLTPMAVDQSRPFPLLANKSLNLAVLLEADQALVGRKTVFAFVQIPVLLPRCIRLPSNRGVSFIYLEEVIKSNLDVLFRGNRVIESATFRITRNADLAVDEEGAEDLLEAIEKELQKRKWGAAVRLEIEAGVSSRLKNYLKDDLELGEEDVYLMPGPLDLTAMYRIADLPGFEHLRHRKMVPSVPEDLADAKDLYQAISQKDILVHHPYESFQCVIDFVTQAANDPHVLAIKQTLYRVSGDSPIIAALADAATKGKQVTVLVELKARFDEERNIAWAKKLEQSGCHVVYGLVGLKTHAKITLVVRQEKGRIRRYVHLGTGNYNDSTARFYTDFGLFTCDERFGADATDFFNEITGYSLPSSWREIEVAPLGLRKKLLDLIEREISLTTPEKPGRIIAKMNSLTDEHMIQALYRASTAGVHIELIVRGICCLRPGIPGVSEHIKVISIVDRFLEHHRIYYFHNGGQEELYLSSADLMTRNLDRRVELLFPVKKPRLLRRIKGILIVMLHDNVRARRLRSDGKYDRVQPQGQARLQSQVCFLRLLQRKPQRGGDRWDALPTWEDVATSPQVICPACTTEEDLCTLKTPGAVAPAGPCAVAPAESDAAAPEESDVAVPEESDAAAPEESGAAAPEESDAAESDESAAVAPEESDVAESDESAAVAPEESDVAAPEESDAAAPEESDAAESDESAAAESDESVATSKIPPWRLQEN
;
A
#
# COMPACT_ATOMS: atom_id res chain seq x y z
N MET A 1 0.81 -21.36 87.00
CA MET A 1 -0.32 -22.17 86.50
C MET A 1 -1.19 -21.26 85.65
N PRO A 2 -1.67 -21.74 84.50
CA PRO A 2 -1.87 -20.92 83.33
C PRO A 2 -3.18 -20.12 83.36
N THR A 3 -3.12 -18.94 82.77
CA THR A 3 -4.22 -18.00 82.54
C THR A 3 -4.77 -18.19 81.13
N GLU A 4 -6.09 -18.23 81.03
CA GLU A 4 -6.88 -18.16 79.81
C GLU A 4 -6.56 -16.88 79.00
N ALA A 5 -6.61 -16.99 77.67
CA ALA A 5 -6.90 -15.87 76.79
C ALA A 5 -7.52 -16.37 75.47
N THR A 6 -8.57 -15.66 75.09
CA THR A 6 -9.54 -15.86 74.03
C THR A 6 -9.05 -15.45 72.64
N ASP A 7 -9.74 -16.01 71.64
CA ASP A 7 -9.96 -15.58 70.24
C ASP A 7 -9.18 -14.39 69.67
N ASN A 8 -8.56 -14.62 68.50
CA ASN A 8 -8.67 -13.65 67.42
C ASN A 8 -8.64 -14.33 66.04
N ALA A 9 -9.72 -14.13 65.29
CA ALA A 9 -9.93 -14.59 63.93
C ALA A 9 -9.02 -13.83 62.96
N GLY A 10 -8.19 -14.56 62.20
CA GLY A 10 -7.43 -14.06 61.06
C GLY A 10 -7.95 -14.70 59.78
N ILE A 11 -8.73 -13.94 59.02
CA ILE A 11 -9.22 -14.28 57.68
C ILE A 11 -8.02 -14.25 56.72
N HIS A 12 -7.52 -15.41 56.34
CA HIS A 12 -6.74 -15.59 55.12
C HIS A 12 -7.57 -16.41 54.13
N ALA A 13 -8.55 -15.75 53.50
CA ALA A 13 -9.15 -16.26 52.27
C ALA A 13 -8.18 -15.97 51.12
N ALA A 14 -7.46 -17.01 50.68
CA ALA A 14 -6.68 -17.00 49.46
C ALA A 14 -7.62 -16.73 48.27
N SER A 15 -7.51 -15.53 47.68
CA SER A 15 -8.06 -15.22 46.36
C SER A 15 -7.19 -15.91 45.30
N GLY A 16 -7.55 -17.14 44.93
CA GLY A 16 -6.99 -17.80 43.76
C GLY A 16 -7.48 -17.11 42.48
N THR A 17 -6.69 -16.17 41.96
CA THR A 17 -6.90 -15.61 40.61
C THR A 17 -6.54 -16.70 39.60
N VAL A 18 -7.54 -17.40 39.07
CA VAL A 18 -7.37 -18.23 37.87
C VAL A 18 -6.88 -17.29 36.78
N SER A 19 -5.63 -17.46 36.34
CA SER A 19 -5.06 -16.67 35.24
C SER A 19 -5.95 -16.85 34.00
N LYS A 20 -6.66 -15.79 33.60
CA LYS A 20 -7.52 -15.82 32.41
C LYS A 20 -6.66 -16.10 31.18
N ASN A 21 -7.00 -17.13 30.42
CA ASN A 21 -6.32 -17.43 29.16
C ASN A 21 -6.84 -16.50 28.05
N PHE A 22 -6.02 -15.53 27.63
CA PHE A 22 -6.34 -14.57 26.58
C PHE A 22 -6.00 -15.07 25.15
N ALA A 23 -5.47 -16.29 25.01
CA ALA A 23 -5.13 -16.90 23.72
C ALA A 23 -6.29 -17.71 23.10
N ARG A 24 -7.53 -17.49 23.55
CA ARG A 24 -8.70 -18.21 23.01
C ARG A 24 -9.05 -17.69 21.63
N TYR A 25 -9.31 -18.60 20.69
CA TYR A 25 -9.62 -18.26 19.29
C TYR A 25 -10.82 -17.30 19.15
N GLU A 26 -11.80 -17.41 20.06
CA GLU A 26 -12.98 -16.55 20.09
C GLU A 26 -12.64 -15.07 20.38
N TYR A 27 -11.42 -14.76 20.82
CA TYR A 27 -10.97 -13.39 21.07
C TYR A 27 -10.24 -12.77 19.87
N PHE A 28 -10.08 -13.50 18.76
CA PHE A 28 -9.37 -13.02 17.59
C PHE A 28 -10.26 -12.98 16.35
N THR A 29 -9.95 -12.03 15.47
CA THR A 29 -10.49 -11.98 14.10
C THR A 29 -9.43 -12.46 13.12
N ASN A 30 -9.83 -13.27 12.14
CA ASN A 30 -8.92 -13.72 11.09
C ASN A 30 -8.33 -12.52 10.33
N ARG A 31 -7.02 -12.61 10.08
CA ARG A 31 -6.23 -11.54 9.47
C ARG A 31 -6.69 -11.17 8.06
N GLU A 32 -7.03 -12.16 7.24
CA GLU A 32 -7.35 -11.95 5.82
C GLU A 32 -8.77 -11.46 5.63
N LEU A 33 -9.72 -11.93 6.45
CA LEU A 33 -11.07 -11.36 6.51
C LEU A 33 -11.05 -9.92 7.01
N SER A 34 -10.24 -9.63 8.04
CA SER A 34 -10.05 -8.25 8.53
C SER A 34 -9.43 -7.33 7.45
N TRP A 35 -8.64 -7.88 6.53
CA TRP A 35 -8.15 -7.15 5.35
C TRP A 35 -9.27 -6.88 4.33
N LEU A 36 -10.16 -7.84 4.07
CA LEU A 36 -11.32 -7.62 3.19
C LEU A 36 -12.26 -6.54 3.77
N GLU A 37 -12.48 -6.52 5.08
CA GLU A 37 -13.23 -5.45 5.75
C GLU A 37 -12.52 -4.09 5.71
N PHE A 38 -11.18 -4.07 5.61
CA PHE A 38 -10.46 -2.84 5.25
C PHE A 38 -10.82 -2.38 3.84
N ASN A 39 -10.77 -3.26 2.86
CA ASN A 39 -11.07 -2.88 1.47
C ASN A 39 -12.56 -2.52 1.29
N GLN A 40 -13.47 -3.11 2.07
CA GLN A 40 -14.87 -2.67 2.16
C GLN A 40 -14.98 -1.20 2.58
N ARG A 41 -14.23 -0.77 3.60
CA ARG A 41 -14.24 0.65 4.04
C ARG A 41 -13.68 1.58 2.96
N VAL A 42 -12.78 1.10 2.10
CA VAL A 42 -12.32 1.85 0.91
C VAL A 42 -13.45 1.94 -0.13
N LEU A 43 -14.19 0.86 -0.35
CA LEU A 43 -15.36 0.87 -1.24
C LEU A 43 -16.45 1.83 -0.74
N GLU A 44 -16.70 1.88 0.57
CA GLU A 44 -17.64 2.85 1.16
C GLU A 44 -17.29 4.31 0.82
N GLU A 45 -16.00 4.67 0.71
CA GLU A 45 -15.59 6.01 0.26
C GLU A 45 -15.89 6.27 -1.22
N ALA A 46 -15.89 5.23 -2.06
CA ALA A 46 -16.38 5.31 -3.44
C ALA A 46 -17.91 5.47 -3.50
N MET A 47 -18.62 4.90 -2.52
CA MET A 47 -20.08 4.94 -2.47
C MET A 47 -20.61 6.26 -1.91
N ASP A 48 -19.85 6.89 -1.00
CA ASP A 48 -20.23 8.11 -0.31
C ASP A 48 -20.38 9.33 -1.25
N GLY A 49 -21.62 9.78 -1.44
CA GLY A 49 -21.94 10.95 -2.28
C GLY A 49 -21.45 12.30 -1.75
N THR A 50 -20.89 12.36 -0.54
CA THR A 50 -20.20 13.57 -0.04
C THR A 50 -18.81 13.74 -0.65
N ASN A 51 -18.24 12.67 -1.23
CA ASN A 51 -16.99 12.74 -1.98
C ASN A 51 -17.24 13.20 -3.42
N PRO A 52 -16.37 14.05 -4.00
CA PRO A 52 -16.49 14.43 -5.41
C PRO A 52 -16.43 13.21 -6.35
N LEU A 53 -17.14 13.27 -7.47
CA LEU A 53 -17.32 12.12 -8.38
C LEU A 53 -16.01 11.49 -8.85
N LEU A 54 -15.00 12.28 -9.21
CA LEU A 54 -13.72 11.72 -9.66
C LEU A 54 -12.87 11.17 -8.52
N GLU A 55 -13.14 11.57 -7.28
CA GLU A 55 -12.50 10.99 -6.08
C GLU A 55 -13.16 9.64 -5.74
N ARG A 56 -14.49 9.55 -5.85
CA ARG A 56 -15.22 8.27 -5.77
C ARG A 56 -14.71 7.27 -6.82
N LEU A 57 -14.45 7.76 -8.03
CA LEU A 57 -13.88 6.98 -9.13
C LEU A 57 -12.44 6.50 -8.81
N LYS A 58 -11.62 7.34 -8.17
CA LYS A 58 -10.30 6.92 -7.65
C LYS A 58 -10.43 5.83 -6.59
N PHE A 59 -11.37 5.95 -5.66
CA PHE A 59 -11.62 4.90 -4.67
C PHE A 59 -12.04 3.58 -5.31
N MET A 60 -12.84 3.58 -6.38
CA MET A 60 -13.12 2.36 -7.15
C MET A 60 -11.84 1.71 -7.70
N ALA A 61 -10.94 2.52 -8.28
CA ALA A 61 -9.64 2.04 -8.76
C ALA A 61 -8.77 1.50 -7.62
N ILE A 62 -8.76 2.16 -6.46
CA ILE A 62 -8.01 1.75 -5.27
C ILE A 62 -8.51 0.39 -4.77
N VAL A 63 -9.83 0.17 -4.70
CA VAL A 63 -10.41 -1.12 -4.28
C VAL A 63 -9.91 -2.26 -5.16
N SER A 64 -9.94 -2.09 -6.48
CA SER A 64 -9.45 -3.10 -7.43
C SER A 64 -7.94 -3.32 -7.33
N SER A 65 -7.15 -2.23 -7.23
CA SER A 65 -5.69 -2.33 -7.07
C SER A 65 -5.31 -3.03 -5.77
N ASN A 66 -6.00 -2.75 -4.67
CA ASN A 66 -5.79 -3.42 -3.38
C ASN A 66 -6.13 -4.91 -3.51
N LEU A 67 -7.23 -5.24 -4.18
CA LEU A 67 -7.69 -6.61 -4.34
C LEU A 67 -6.71 -7.41 -5.20
N ASP A 68 -6.16 -6.83 -6.27
CA ASP A 68 -5.07 -7.44 -7.05
C ASP A 68 -3.89 -7.83 -6.15
N GLU A 69 -3.40 -6.92 -5.29
CA GLU A 69 -2.31 -7.22 -4.35
C GLU A 69 -2.70 -8.34 -3.36
N PHE A 70 -3.94 -8.30 -2.86
CA PHE A 70 -4.44 -9.31 -1.93
C PHE A 70 -4.44 -10.71 -2.54
N PHE A 71 -4.90 -10.85 -3.78
CA PHE A 71 -4.85 -12.15 -4.47
C PHE A 71 -3.41 -12.60 -4.75
N MET A 72 -2.59 -11.71 -5.33
CA MET A 72 -1.21 -12.03 -5.70
C MET A 72 -0.33 -12.47 -4.53
N VAL A 73 -0.62 -12.00 -3.31
CA VAL A 73 0.28 -12.21 -2.16
C VAL A 73 -0.39 -13.01 -1.07
N ARG A 74 -1.61 -12.65 -0.67
CA ARG A 74 -2.24 -13.22 0.53
C ARG A 74 -3.00 -14.47 0.24
N VAL A 75 -3.85 -14.44 -0.78
CA VAL A 75 -4.60 -15.62 -1.23
C VAL A 75 -3.62 -16.67 -1.72
N ALA A 76 -2.66 -16.27 -2.55
CA ALA A 76 -1.53 -17.10 -2.94
C ALA A 76 -0.83 -17.77 -1.76
N GLY A 77 -0.41 -17.00 -0.74
CA GLY A 77 0.24 -17.58 0.43
C GLY A 77 -0.64 -18.49 1.30
N VAL A 78 -1.97 -18.43 1.17
CA VAL A 78 -2.88 -19.41 1.80
C VAL A 78 -3.06 -20.64 0.91
N GLN A 79 -3.08 -20.49 -0.42
CA GLN A 79 -3.06 -21.60 -1.38
C GLN A 79 -1.80 -22.44 -1.24
N ASP A 80 -0.62 -21.80 -1.17
CA ASP A 80 0.66 -22.49 -0.96
C ASP A 80 0.65 -23.33 0.33
N GLN A 81 -0.01 -22.83 1.40
CA GLN A 81 -0.16 -23.60 2.65
C GLN A 81 -1.05 -24.84 2.47
N ILE A 82 -2.09 -24.75 1.63
CA ILE A 82 -2.99 -25.88 1.34
C ILE A 82 -2.26 -26.91 0.50
N GLU A 83 -1.50 -26.50 -0.51
CA GLU A 83 -0.73 -27.37 -1.39
C GLU A 83 0.31 -28.20 -0.63
N VAL A 84 0.98 -27.59 0.36
CA VAL A 84 1.94 -28.28 1.25
C VAL A 84 1.22 -29.08 2.36
N GLY A 85 -0.12 -29.09 2.39
CA GLY A 85 -0.92 -29.90 3.32
C GLY A 85 -0.97 -29.36 4.75
N LEU A 86 -0.72 -28.07 4.97
CA LEU A 86 -0.77 -27.46 6.31
C LEU A 86 -2.21 -27.39 6.83
N THR A 87 -2.42 -27.98 8.02
CA THR A 87 -3.72 -27.99 8.71
C THR A 87 -3.73 -27.17 10.00
N LYS A 88 -2.60 -26.52 10.33
CA LYS A 88 -2.46 -25.67 11.52
C LYS A 88 -3.47 -24.53 11.48
N LYS A 89 -4.21 -24.35 12.57
CA LYS A 89 -5.17 -23.25 12.72
C LYS A 89 -4.45 -21.93 12.99
N ASP A 90 -5.01 -20.85 12.45
CA ASP A 90 -4.61 -19.49 12.79
C ASP A 90 -5.08 -19.10 14.21
N PRO A 91 -4.70 -17.91 14.73
CA PRO A 91 -5.17 -17.44 16.04
C PRO A 91 -6.70 -17.32 16.16
N ALA A 92 -7.43 -17.19 15.05
CA ALA A 92 -8.89 -17.16 15.03
C ALA A 92 -9.53 -18.56 14.92
N GLY A 93 -8.72 -19.63 14.89
CA GLY A 93 -9.17 -21.01 14.90
C GLY A 93 -9.50 -21.60 13.53
N LEU A 94 -9.13 -20.93 12.43
CA LEU A 94 -9.41 -21.34 11.05
C LEU A 94 -8.21 -22.08 10.43
N THR A 95 -8.47 -23.21 9.78
CA THR A 95 -7.49 -23.88 8.91
C THR A 95 -7.33 -23.13 7.59
N PRO A 96 -6.22 -23.28 6.84
CA PRO A 96 -6.05 -22.63 5.54
C PRO A 96 -7.22 -22.85 4.57
N MET A 97 -7.72 -24.09 4.48
CA MET A 97 -8.88 -24.42 3.65
C MET A 97 -10.18 -23.72 4.10
N ALA A 98 -10.40 -23.59 5.42
CA ALA A 98 -11.53 -22.83 5.96
C ALA A 98 -11.39 -21.32 5.68
N GLN A 99 -10.16 -20.80 5.73
CA GLN A 99 -9.87 -19.41 5.37
C GLN A 99 -10.16 -19.14 3.90
N MET A 100 -9.66 -19.97 2.97
CA MET A 100 -9.92 -19.83 1.54
C MET A 100 -11.41 -19.76 1.21
N LYS A 101 -12.21 -20.66 1.79
CA LYS A 101 -13.66 -20.67 1.59
C LYS A 101 -14.33 -19.36 2.03
N GLN A 102 -13.93 -18.82 3.19
CA GLN A 102 -14.49 -17.57 3.71
C GLN A 102 -13.99 -16.35 2.92
N ILE A 103 -12.72 -16.37 2.52
CA ILE A 103 -12.11 -15.33 1.67
C ILE A 103 -12.84 -15.27 0.34
N ALA A 104 -13.04 -16.40 -0.35
CA ALA A 104 -13.73 -16.46 -1.62
C ALA A 104 -15.14 -15.88 -1.52
N LEU A 105 -15.94 -16.36 -0.56
CA LEU A 105 -17.31 -15.86 -0.36
C LEU A 105 -17.33 -14.34 -0.19
N ARG A 106 -16.51 -13.81 0.72
CA ARG A 106 -16.51 -12.38 1.04
C ARG A 106 -15.93 -11.52 -0.09
N ALA A 107 -14.92 -12.01 -0.82
CA ALA A 107 -14.35 -11.32 -1.96
C ALA A 107 -15.35 -11.22 -3.13
N HIS A 108 -16.11 -12.29 -3.40
CA HIS A 108 -17.21 -12.27 -4.38
C HIS A 108 -18.30 -11.23 -4.00
N GLU A 109 -18.68 -11.17 -2.73
CA GLU A 109 -19.62 -10.16 -2.23
C GLU A 109 -19.09 -8.73 -2.44
N LEU A 110 -17.83 -8.48 -2.11
CA LEU A 110 -17.19 -7.18 -2.27
C LEU A 110 -17.14 -6.75 -3.75
N VAL A 111 -16.75 -7.66 -4.66
CA VAL A 111 -16.68 -7.38 -6.10
C VAL A 111 -18.08 -7.12 -6.66
N LYS A 112 -19.07 -7.90 -6.24
CA LYS A 112 -20.46 -7.70 -6.64
C LYS A 112 -20.98 -6.32 -6.22
N GLU A 113 -20.72 -5.91 -4.98
CA GLU A 113 -21.10 -4.59 -4.48
C GLU A 113 -20.37 -3.46 -5.24
N GLN A 114 -19.06 -3.63 -5.49
CA GLN A 114 -18.26 -2.66 -6.24
C GLN A 114 -18.84 -2.41 -7.63
N TYR A 115 -19.10 -3.47 -8.39
CA TYR A 115 -19.61 -3.34 -9.76
C TYR A 115 -21.08 -2.94 -9.83
N GLY A 116 -21.90 -3.37 -8.86
CA GLY A 116 -23.27 -2.89 -8.70
C GLY A 116 -23.28 -1.37 -8.56
N HIS A 117 -22.53 -0.83 -7.59
CA HIS A 117 -22.47 0.62 -7.38
C HIS A 117 -21.82 1.37 -8.56
N PHE A 118 -20.79 0.79 -9.18
CA PHE A 118 -20.15 1.39 -10.36
C PHE A 118 -21.13 1.57 -11.51
N SER A 119 -21.91 0.54 -11.83
CA SER A 119 -22.86 0.54 -12.96
C SER A 119 -24.11 1.36 -12.67
N GLU A 120 -24.69 1.25 -11.47
CA GLU A 120 -25.97 1.88 -11.11
C GLU A 120 -25.84 3.37 -10.75
N HIS A 121 -24.66 3.82 -10.30
CA HIS A 121 -24.46 5.19 -9.82
C HIS A 121 -23.31 5.92 -10.54
N ILE A 122 -22.09 5.38 -10.50
CA ILE A 122 -20.90 6.11 -10.99
C ILE A 122 -20.97 6.38 -12.50
N VAL A 123 -21.31 5.36 -13.31
CA VAL A 123 -21.40 5.48 -14.77
C VAL A 123 -22.49 6.50 -15.19
N PRO A 124 -23.73 6.45 -14.66
CA PRO A 124 -24.74 7.47 -14.93
C PRO A 124 -24.31 8.89 -14.53
N GLU A 125 -23.68 9.06 -13.36
CA GLU A 125 -23.21 10.36 -12.89
C GLU A 125 -22.10 10.94 -13.81
N LEU A 126 -21.16 10.11 -14.25
CA LEU A 126 -20.13 10.50 -15.22
C LEU A 126 -20.76 10.97 -16.53
N ARG A 127 -21.74 10.20 -17.04
CA ARG A 127 -22.47 10.51 -18.27
C ARG A 127 -23.19 11.86 -18.16
N ALA A 128 -23.82 12.13 -17.02
CA ALA A 128 -24.48 13.42 -16.74
C ALA A 128 -23.50 14.61 -16.67
N LYS A 129 -22.27 14.38 -16.22
CA LYS A 129 -21.19 15.37 -16.20
C LYS A 129 -20.41 15.48 -17.52
N GLY A 130 -20.83 14.77 -18.56
CA GLY A 130 -20.23 14.86 -19.90
C GLY A 130 -18.99 13.98 -20.11
N ILE A 131 -18.75 12.99 -19.24
CA ILE A 131 -17.74 11.95 -19.41
C ILE A 131 -18.46 10.65 -19.80
N ARG A 132 -18.24 10.15 -21.01
CA ARG A 132 -18.97 8.98 -21.54
C ARG A 132 -18.02 7.87 -21.97
N CYS A 133 -18.16 6.71 -21.36
CA CYS A 133 -17.68 5.46 -21.94
C CYS A 133 -18.78 4.92 -22.86
N LEU A 134 -18.46 4.67 -24.12
CA LEU A 134 -19.39 4.15 -25.12
C LEU A 134 -18.96 2.75 -25.55
N GLY A 135 -19.93 1.85 -25.69
CA GLY A 135 -19.74 0.59 -26.42
C GLY A 135 -19.74 0.84 -27.93
N TYR A 136 -19.25 -0.14 -28.71
CA TYR A 136 -19.16 -0.02 -30.17
C TYR A 136 -20.53 0.27 -30.83
N ASP A 137 -21.59 -0.33 -30.30
CA ASP A 137 -22.95 -0.17 -30.82
C ASP A 137 -23.56 1.21 -30.50
N GLU A 138 -23.05 1.91 -29.49
CA GLU A 138 -23.46 3.27 -29.14
C GLU A 138 -22.78 4.35 -30.00
N LEU A 139 -21.80 3.97 -30.84
CA LEU A 139 -21.03 4.91 -31.65
C LEU A 139 -21.84 5.46 -32.83
N ASN A 140 -21.69 6.77 -33.08
CA ASN A 140 -22.21 7.38 -34.31
C ASN A 140 -21.33 7.03 -35.53
N ARG A 141 -21.80 7.36 -36.74
CA ARG A 141 -21.06 7.03 -37.99
C ARG A 141 -19.64 7.59 -38.04
N GLN A 142 -19.44 8.84 -37.60
CA GLN A 142 -18.11 9.46 -37.59
C GLN A 142 -17.17 8.75 -36.60
N GLN A 143 -17.70 8.35 -35.44
CA GLN A 143 -16.95 7.62 -34.42
C GLN A 143 -16.62 6.20 -34.86
N LYS A 144 -17.54 5.49 -35.54
CA LYS A 144 -17.28 4.16 -36.10
C LYS A 144 -16.16 4.22 -37.15
N ALA A 145 -16.26 5.15 -38.10
CA ALA A 145 -15.19 5.35 -39.11
C ALA A 145 -13.83 5.68 -38.47
N PHE A 146 -13.82 6.51 -37.41
CA PHE A 146 -12.60 6.78 -36.65
C PHE A 146 -12.03 5.52 -35.98
N VAL A 147 -12.88 4.71 -35.34
CA VAL A 147 -12.46 3.48 -34.66
C VAL A 147 -11.94 2.44 -35.64
N GLU A 148 -12.61 2.24 -36.78
CA GLU A 148 -12.18 1.34 -37.86
C GLU A 148 -10.80 1.78 -38.40
N GLN A 149 -10.63 3.07 -38.71
CA GLN A 149 -9.35 3.60 -39.17
C GLN A 149 -8.24 3.45 -38.10
N TYR A 150 -8.55 3.77 -36.84
CA TYR A 150 -7.61 3.61 -35.73
C TYR A 150 -7.20 2.15 -35.55
N PHE A 151 -8.15 1.21 -35.68
CA PHE A 151 -7.87 -0.21 -35.65
C PHE A 151 -6.91 -0.60 -36.77
N GLU A 152 -7.21 -0.29 -38.03
CA GLU A 152 -6.37 -0.68 -39.17
C GLU A 152 -4.97 -0.08 -39.13
N GLN A 153 -4.83 1.20 -38.77
CA GLN A 153 -3.57 1.93 -38.85
C GLN A 153 -2.68 1.77 -37.61
N THR A 154 -3.28 1.59 -36.43
CA THR A 154 -2.54 1.63 -35.15
C THR A 154 -2.63 0.32 -34.39
N VAL A 155 -3.80 -0.33 -34.33
CA VAL A 155 -4.00 -1.51 -33.49
C VAL A 155 -3.61 -2.79 -34.22
N TYR A 156 -4.15 -3.03 -35.41
CA TYR A 156 -3.95 -4.25 -36.19
C TYR A 156 -2.47 -4.61 -36.42
N PRO A 157 -1.56 -3.66 -36.75
CA PRO A 157 -0.15 -3.98 -37.01
C PRO A 157 0.62 -4.53 -35.80
N VAL A 158 0.11 -4.31 -34.58
CA VAL A 158 0.75 -4.75 -33.33
C VAL A 158 0.02 -5.91 -32.65
N LEU A 159 -1.04 -6.44 -33.26
CA LEU A 159 -1.78 -7.59 -32.76
C LEU A 159 -1.28 -8.89 -33.35
N THR A 160 -1.17 -9.90 -32.48
CA THR A 160 -0.85 -11.28 -32.89
C THR A 160 -1.92 -12.22 -32.35
N PRO A 161 -2.80 -12.79 -33.21
CA PRO A 161 -3.75 -13.81 -32.78
C PRO A 161 -3.02 -15.14 -32.52
N MET A 162 -3.36 -15.81 -31.41
CA MET A 162 -2.76 -17.08 -30.99
C MET A 162 -3.81 -18.18 -30.99
N ALA A 163 -3.74 -19.13 -31.92
CA ALA A 163 -4.63 -20.29 -31.95
C ALA A 163 -4.15 -21.37 -30.96
N VAL A 164 -5.10 -22.06 -30.31
CA VAL A 164 -4.82 -23.11 -29.33
C VAL A 164 -5.45 -24.43 -29.76
N ASP A 165 -4.62 -25.47 -29.85
CA ASP A 165 -4.97 -26.85 -30.20
C ASP A 165 -3.91 -27.84 -29.67
N GLN A 166 -4.00 -29.13 -30.03
CA GLN A 166 -3.06 -30.16 -29.57
C GLN A 166 -1.60 -29.89 -29.94
N SER A 167 -1.34 -29.18 -31.04
CA SER A 167 -0.01 -28.81 -31.50
C SER A 167 0.44 -27.43 -31.00
N ARG A 168 -0.50 -26.63 -30.46
CA ARG A 168 -0.28 -25.26 -29.98
C ARG A 168 -0.95 -25.12 -28.62
N PRO A 169 -0.26 -25.42 -27.50
CA PRO A 169 -0.85 -25.35 -26.17
C PRO A 169 -1.21 -23.92 -25.79
N PHE A 170 -2.00 -23.79 -24.72
CA PHE A 170 -2.41 -22.49 -24.21
C PHE A 170 -1.19 -21.61 -23.91
N PRO A 171 -1.16 -20.35 -24.38
CA PRO A 171 0.01 -19.51 -24.26
C PRO A 171 0.22 -19.03 -22.83
N LEU A 172 1.48 -18.81 -22.46
CA LEU A 172 1.80 -18.21 -21.17
C LEU A 172 1.46 -16.71 -21.18
N LEU A 173 0.31 -16.36 -20.61
CA LEU A 173 -0.18 -14.98 -20.54
C LEU A 173 0.45 -14.21 -19.37
N ALA A 174 0.83 -12.96 -19.63
CA ALA A 174 1.41 -12.07 -18.64
C ALA A 174 0.43 -11.77 -17.49
N ASN A 175 0.94 -11.72 -16.26
CA ASN A 175 0.14 -11.41 -15.07
C ASN A 175 -0.58 -10.04 -15.21
N LYS A 176 -1.86 -9.99 -14.81
CA LYS A 176 -2.76 -8.82 -14.87
C LYS A 176 -3.00 -8.24 -16.27
N SER A 177 -2.51 -8.89 -17.33
CA SER A 177 -2.79 -8.48 -18.71
C SER A 177 -4.24 -8.76 -19.07
N LEU A 178 -4.81 -7.87 -19.88
CA LEU A 178 -6.13 -8.08 -20.48
C LEU A 178 -5.98 -8.87 -21.78
N ASN A 179 -6.85 -9.85 -21.97
CA ASN A 179 -6.83 -10.76 -23.09
C ASN A 179 -8.25 -10.97 -23.60
N LEU A 180 -8.39 -11.29 -24.89
CA LEU A 180 -9.63 -11.76 -25.48
C LEU A 180 -9.52 -13.25 -25.72
N ALA A 181 -10.47 -14.01 -25.19
CA ALA A 181 -10.68 -15.41 -25.54
C ALA A 181 -11.72 -15.47 -26.66
N VAL A 182 -11.42 -16.18 -27.73
CA VAL A 182 -12.24 -16.23 -28.95
C VAL A 182 -12.54 -17.68 -29.29
N LEU A 183 -13.82 -18.00 -29.45
CA LEU A 183 -14.29 -19.29 -29.93
C LEU A 183 -14.62 -19.16 -31.42
N LEU A 184 -13.94 -19.96 -32.25
CA LEU A 184 -14.06 -19.93 -33.69
C LEU A 184 -14.69 -21.22 -34.22
N GLU A 185 -15.47 -21.12 -35.29
CA GLU A 185 -15.86 -22.25 -36.15
C GLU A 185 -14.98 -22.21 -37.40
N ALA A 186 -14.21 -23.28 -37.63
CA ALA A 186 -13.46 -23.43 -38.87
C ALA A 186 -14.42 -23.64 -40.05
N ASP A 187 -14.17 -22.96 -41.17
CA ASP A 187 -15.01 -23.09 -42.37
C ASP A 187 -14.96 -24.53 -42.93
N GLN A 188 -16.11 -25.02 -43.39
CA GLN A 188 -16.35 -26.43 -43.72
C GLN A 188 -15.46 -26.99 -44.83
N ALA A 189 -14.86 -26.12 -45.65
CA ALA A 189 -14.10 -26.51 -46.84
C ALA A 189 -12.78 -27.24 -46.56
N LEU A 190 -12.25 -27.20 -45.33
CA LEU A 190 -10.87 -27.66 -45.06
C LEU A 190 -10.74 -28.79 -44.02
N VAL A 191 -11.57 -28.88 -42.95
CA VAL A 191 -11.29 -29.84 -41.84
C VAL A 191 -12.55 -30.42 -41.15
N GLY A 192 -13.76 -30.21 -41.69
CA GLY A 192 -15.01 -30.52 -40.97
C GLY A 192 -15.27 -29.54 -39.81
N ARG A 193 -16.51 -29.48 -39.31
CA ARG A 193 -16.91 -28.51 -38.26
C ARG A 193 -16.19 -28.82 -36.94
N LYS A 194 -15.00 -28.25 -36.76
CA LYS A 194 -14.25 -28.28 -35.50
C LYS A 194 -14.23 -26.85 -34.95
N THR A 195 -14.68 -26.71 -33.72
CA THR A 195 -14.50 -25.45 -32.98
C THR A 195 -13.08 -25.35 -32.49
N VAL A 196 -12.45 -24.20 -32.66
CA VAL A 196 -11.08 -23.93 -32.22
C VAL A 196 -11.07 -22.71 -31.29
N PHE A 197 -10.13 -22.70 -30.35
CA PHE A 197 -9.95 -21.58 -29.43
C PHE A 197 -8.80 -20.71 -29.93
N ALA A 198 -8.94 -19.41 -29.76
CA ALA A 198 -7.88 -18.45 -30.04
C ALA A 198 -7.85 -17.36 -28.99
N PHE A 199 -6.70 -16.71 -28.88
CA PHE A 199 -6.44 -15.64 -27.94
C PHE A 199 -5.88 -14.43 -28.65
N VAL A 200 -6.27 -13.24 -28.16
CA VAL A 200 -5.67 -11.98 -28.59
C VAL A 200 -5.29 -11.20 -27.34
N GLN A 201 -3.99 -10.97 -27.13
CA GLN A 201 -3.52 -10.16 -26.02
C GLN A 201 -3.73 -8.68 -26.34
N ILE A 202 -4.28 -7.92 -25.39
CA ILE A 202 -4.50 -6.49 -25.57
C ILE A 202 -3.17 -5.74 -25.35
N PRO A 203 -2.67 -4.98 -26.34
CA PRO A 203 -1.34 -4.36 -26.26
C PRO A 203 -1.25 -3.28 -25.18
N VAL A 204 -0.32 -3.44 -24.24
CA VAL A 204 -0.08 -2.48 -23.15
C VAL A 204 0.56 -1.16 -23.59
N LEU A 205 1.22 -1.17 -24.75
CA LEU A 205 1.85 0.01 -25.36
C LEU A 205 0.82 1.04 -25.85
N LEU A 206 -0.41 0.58 -26.13
CA LEU A 206 -1.49 1.44 -26.59
C LEU A 206 -2.34 1.92 -25.40
N PRO A 207 -2.91 3.14 -25.48
CA PRO A 207 -3.80 3.63 -24.44
C PRO A 207 -5.06 2.76 -24.38
N ARG A 208 -5.39 2.23 -23.19
CA ARG A 208 -6.61 1.43 -23.01
C ARG A 208 -7.91 2.21 -23.23
N CYS A 209 -7.93 3.50 -22.91
CA CYS A 209 -9.09 4.38 -23.14
C CYS A 209 -8.83 5.24 -24.39
N ILE A 210 -9.48 4.92 -25.50
CA ILE A 210 -9.35 5.63 -26.77
C ILE A 210 -10.34 6.79 -26.81
N ARG A 211 -9.85 8.03 -26.87
CA ARG A 211 -10.69 9.22 -26.97
C ARG A 211 -11.37 9.27 -28.34
N LEU A 212 -12.69 9.42 -28.34
CA LEU A 212 -13.50 9.53 -29.55
C LEU A 212 -13.68 11.00 -29.96
N PRO A 213 -13.78 11.28 -31.27
CA PRO A 213 -14.27 12.56 -31.76
C PRO A 213 -15.64 12.89 -31.13
N SER A 214 -15.73 14.03 -30.46
CA SER A 214 -16.94 14.45 -29.76
C SER A 214 -17.01 15.97 -29.65
N ASN A 215 -18.18 16.52 -29.99
CA ASN A 215 -18.48 17.95 -29.86
C ASN A 215 -19.07 18.31 -28.48
N ARG A 216 -19.30 17.33 -27.60
CA ARG A 216 -19.94 17.51 -26.29
C ARG A 216 -19.21 16.72 -25.21
N GLY A 217 -18.38 17.38 -24.42
CA GLY A 217 -17.61 16.72 -23.36
C GLY A 217 -16.63 15.66 -23.89
N VAL A 218 -16.24 14.72 -23.03
CA VAL A 218 -15.27 13.67 -23.36
C VAL A 218 -16.01 12.35 -23.58
N SER A 219 -15.77 11.71 -24.72
CA SER A 219 -16.23 10.35 -24.98
C SER A 219 -15.04 9.46 -25.29
N PHE A 220 -15.07 8.23 -24.82
CA PHE A 220 -14.03 7.24 -25.07
C PHE A 220 -14.64 5.84 -25.23
N ILE A 221 -13.87 4.96 -25.88
CA ILE A 221 -14.13 3.53 -26.01
C ILE A 221 -12.91 2.77 -25.47
N TYR A 222 -13.14 1.59 -24.89
CA TYR A 222 -12.04 0.74 -24.45
C TYR A 222 -11.37 0.03 -25.63
N LEU A 223 -10.05 -0.15 -25.56
CA LEU A 223 -9.26 -0.82 -26.59
C LEU A 223 -9.74 -2.25 -26.85
N GLU A 224 -10.14 -2.98 -25.80
CA GLU A 224 -10.73 -4.31 -25.94
C GLU A 224 -11.99 -4.32 -26.81
N GLU A 225 -12.85 -3.30 -26.74
CA GLU A 225 -14.07 -3.19 -27.55
C GLU A 225 -13.74 -2.84 -29.01
N VAL A 226 -12.70 -2.04 -29.24
CA VAL A 226 -12.18 -1.77 -30.59
C VAL A 226 -11.65 -3.06 -31.23
N ILE A 227 -10.95 -3.90 -30.48
CA ILE A 227 -10.43 -5.17 -31.00
C ILE A 227 -11.56 -6.17 -31.24
N LYS A 228 -12.49 -6.32 -30.28
CA LYS A 228 -13.67 -7.22 -30.39
C LYS A 228 -14.51 -6.94 -31.63
N SER A 229 -14.81 -5.66 -31.90
CA SER A 229 -15.61 -5.25 -33.06
C SER A 229 -14.93 -5.52 -34.40
N ASN A 230 -13.64 -5.86 -34.41
CA ASN A 230 -12.84 -6.11 -35.62
C ASN A 230 -12.23 -7.52 -35.65
N LEU A 231 -12.73 -8.47 -34.85
CA LEU A 231 -12.19 -9.85 -34.82
C LEU A 231 -12.29 -10.59 -36.16
N ASP A 232 -13.29 -10.27 -36.98
CA ASP A 232 -13.45 -10.88 -38.32
C ASP A 232 -12.28 -10.53 -39.25
N VAL A 233 -11.64 -9.37 -39.03
CA VAL A 233 -10.45 -8.95 -39.79
C VAL A 233 -9.21 -9.74 -39.35
N LEU A 234 -9.13 -10.10 -38.07
CA LEU A 234 -8.02 -10.89 -37.50
C LEU A 234 -8.13 -12.38 -37.84
N PHE A 235 -9.35 -12.93 -37.84
CA PHE A 235 -9.62 -14.36 -38.03
C PHE A 235 -10.26 -14.68 -39.38
N ARG A 236 -9.73 -14.09 -40.47
CA ARG A 236 -10.23 -14.32 -41.84
C ARG A 236 -10.33 -15.82 -42.15
N GLY A 237 -11.46 -16.22 -42.74
CA GLY A 237 -11.73 -17.61 -43.08
C GLY A 237 -12.25 -18.47 -41.91
N ASN A 238 -12.43 -17.90 -40.72
CA ASN A 238 -13.12 -18.55 -39.61
C ASN A 238 -14.32 -17.70 -39.20
N ARG A 239 -15.38 -18.34 -38.70
CA ARG A 239 -16.52 -17.62 -38.13
C ARG A 239 -16.30 -17.44 -36.63
N VAL A 240 -16.30 -16.21 -36.15
CA VAL A 240 -16.32 -15.92 -34.71
C VAL A 240 -17.68 -16.32 -34.13
N ILE A 241 -17.69 -17.31 -33.23
CA ILE A 241 -18.89 -17.77 -32.52
C ILE A 241 -19.14 -16.88 -31.31
N GLU A 242 -18.07 -16.64 -30.55
CA GLU A 242 -18.11 -15.93 -29.27
C GLU A 242 -16.74 -15.32 -28.98
N SER A 243 -16.72 -14.20 -28.27
CA SER A 243 -15.51 -13.64 -27.68
C SER A 243 -15.79 -13.05 -26.31
N ALA A 244 -14.86 -13.17 -25.38
CA ALA A 244 -14.96 -12.60 -24.03
C ALA A 244 -13.62 -12.01 -23.58
N THR A 245 -13.66 -10.85 -22.92
CA THR A 245 -12.47 -10.30 -22.26
C THR A 245 -12.22 -11.06 -20.96
N PHE A 246 -10.97 -11.40 -20.69
CA PHE A 246 -10.54 -11.99 -19.43
C PHE A 246 -9.19 -11.45 -18.95
N ARG A 247 -8.93 -11.61 -17.66
CA ARG A 247 -7.71 -11.18 -16.98
C ARG A 247 -7.33 -12.19 -15.93
N ILE A 248 -6.03 -12.51 -15.85
CA ILE A 248 -5.50 -13.47 -14.88
C ILE A 248 -4.68 -12.72 -13.85
N THR A 249 -4.85 -13.07 -12.58
CA THR A 249 -3.94 -12.69 -11.50
C THR A 249 -3.12 -13.91 -11.09
N ARG A 250 -1.80 -13.75 -10.96
CA ARG A 250 -0.85 -14.83 -10.62
C ARG A 250 -0.18 -14.61 -9.27
N ASN A 251 0.25 -15.70 -8.64
CA ASN A 251 1.06 -15.68 -7.42
C ASN A 251 2.32 -14.83 -7.67
N ALA A 252 2.56 -13.89 -6.78
CA ALA A 252 3.68 -12.95 -6.83
C ALA A 252 4.50 -12.96 -5.53
N ASP A 253 4.25 -13.86 -4.58
CA ASP A 253 5.01 -14.01 -3.32
C ASP A 253 6.02 -15.15 -3.47
N LEU A 254 7.04 -14.94 -4.31
CA LEU A 254 8.15 -15.89 -4.42
C LEU A 254 9.19 -15.61 -3.33
N ALA A 255 9.48 -16.62 -2.51
CA ALA A 255 10.53 -16.54 -1.50
C ALA A 255 11.91 -16.65 -2.18
N VAL A 256 12.77 -15.65 -1.96
CA VAL A 256 14.17 -15.72 -2.38
C VAL A 256 14.92 -16.56 -1.35
N ASP A 257 15.62 -17.59 -1.80
CA ASP A 257 16.57 -18.34 -0.96
C ASP A 257 17.82 -17.47 -0.73
N GLU A 258 18.00 -17.02 0.50
CA GLU A 258 19.09 -16.13 0.90
C GLU A 258 20.32 -16.91 1.36
N GLU A 259 20.13 -18.14 1.84
CA GLU A 259 21.16 -18.91 2.54
C GLU A 259 22.17 -19.53 1.56
N GLY A 260 21.79 -19.68 0.29
CA GLY A 260 22.65 -20.22 -0.77
C GLY A 260 23.22 -19.20 -1.77
N ALA A 261 22.94 -17.90 -1.62
CA ALA A 261 23.29 -16.89 -2.62
C ALA A 261 24.56 -16.09 -2.24
N GLU A 262 25.61 -16.18 -3.06
CA GLU A 262 26.83 -15.36 -2.90
C GLU A 262 26.58 -13.86 -3.19
N ASP A 263 25.63 -13.55 -4.08
CA ASP A 263 25.17 -12.18 -4.38
C ASP A 263 23.64 -12.08 -4.26
N LEU A 264 23.17 -11.38 -3.23
CA LEU A 264 21.76 -11.14 -2.97
C LEU A 264 21.07 -10.37 -4.11
N LEU A 265 21.78 -9.45 -4.78
CA LEU A 265 21.23 -8.65 -5.88
C LEU A 265 20.94 -9.54 -7.08
N GLU A 266 21.89 -10.41 -7.46
CA GLU A 266 21.70 -11.36 -8.56
C GLU A 266 20.58 -12.38 -8.26
N ALA A 267 20.49 -12.87 -7.03
CA ALA A 267 19.42 -13.77 -6.60
C ALA A 267 18.03 -13.13 -6.73
N ILE A 268 17.88 -11.86 -6.32
CA ILE A 268 16.63 -11.10 -6.47
C ILE A 268 16.31 -10.88 -7.97
N GLU A 269 17.28 -10.53 -8.80
CA GLU A 269 17.08 -10.35 -10.26
C GLU A 269 16.56 -11.63 -10.93
N LYS A 270 17.10 -12.80 -10.57
CA LYS A 270 16.63 -14.11 -11.06
C LYS A 270 15.20 -14.40 -10.61
N GLU A 271 14.87 -14.13 -9.35
CA GLU A 271 13.54 -14.42 -8.80
C GLU A 271 12.45 -13.48 -9.38
N LEU A 272 12.81 -12.23 -9.70
CA LEU A 272 11.92 -11.30 -10.38
C LEU A 272 11.49 -11.81 -11.77
N GLN A 273 12.35 -12.53 -12.48
CA GLN A 273 11.96 -13.18 -13.74
C GLN A 273 10.99 -14.34 -13.49
N LYS A 274 11.28 -15.19 -12.49
CA LYS A 274 10.36 -16.30 -12.12
C LYS A 274 8.98 -15.81 -11.71
N ARG A 275 8.90 -14.64 -11.07
CA ARG A 275 7.65 -14.01 -10.62
C ARG A 275 6.64 -13.75 -11.74
N LYS A 276 7.11 -13.54 -12.98
CA LYS A 276 6.23 -13.37 -14.14
C LYS A 276 5.43 -14.65 -14.45
N TRP A 277 5.84 -15.78 -13.89
CA TRP A 277 5.35 -17.12 -14.24
C TRP A 277 4.68 -17.87 -13.08
N GLY A 278 4.32 -17.19 -11.99
CA GLY A 278 3.62 -17.83 -10.86
C GLY A 278 2.27 -18.47 -11.25
N ALA A 279 1.79 -19.41 -10.43
CA ALA A 279 0.50 -20.07 -10.63
C ALA A 279 -0.66 -19.06 -10.70
N ALA A 280 -1.73 -19.39 -11.45
CA ALA A 280 -2.92 -18.55 -11.50
C ALA A 280 -3.67 -18.66 -10.16
N VAL A 281 -4.12 -17.52 -9.63
CA VAL A 281 -4.83 -17.47 -8.33
C VAL A 281 -6.23 -16.85 -8.43
N ARG A 282 -6.52 -16.17 -9.55
CA ARG A 282 -7.82 -15.57 -9.82
C ARG A 282 -7.98 -15.35 -11.32
N LEU A 283 -9.17 -15.66 -11.82
CA LEU A 283 -9.60 -15.41 -13.19
C LEU A 283 -10.80 -14.45 -13.20
N GLU A 284 -10.63 -13.28 -13.79
CA GLU A 284 -11.71 -12.34 -14.06
C GLU A 284 -12.16 -12.52 -15.51
N ILE A 285 -13.45 -12.72 -15.76
CA ILE A 285 -14.01 -12.87 -17.12
C ILE A 285 -15.25 -11.99 -17.24
N GLU A 286 -15.45 -11.40 -18.41
CA GLU A 286 -16.66 -10.68 -18.77
C GLU A 286 -17.93 -11.51 -18.52
N ALA A 287 -18.93 -10.90 -17.89
CA ALA A 287 -20.23 -11.53 -17.67
C ALA A 287 -20.96 -11.77 -19.00
N GLY A 288 -21.72 -12.87 -19.07
CA GLY A 288 -22.41 -13.28 -20.29
C GLY A 288 -21.62 -14.28 -21.14
N VAL A 289 -20.37 -14.58 -20.77
CA VAL A 289 -19.57 -15.67 -21.37
C VAL A 289 -20.26 -17.03 -21.21
N SER A 290 -20.17 -17.86 -22.25
CA SER A 290 -20.70 -19.22 -22.23
C SER A 290 -19.97 -20.11 -21.23
N SER A 291 -20.69 -21.07 -20.64
CA SER A 291 -20.09 -22.07 -19.76
C SER A 291 -18.95 -22.84 -20.45
N ARG A 292 -19.00 -22.96 -21.77
CA ARG A 292 -17.96 -23.63 -22.56
C ARG A 292 -16.65 -22.87 -22.51
N LEU A 293 -16.66 -21.57 -22.83
CA LEU A 293 -15.44 -20.74 -22.81
C LEU A 293 -14.96 -20.51 -21.38
N LYS A 294 -15.88 -20.32 -20.42
CA LYS A 294 -15.56 -20.22 -18.99
C LYS A 294 -14.82 -21.46 -18.48
N ASN A 295 -15.38 -22.66 -18.71
CA ASN A 295 -14.79 -23.90 -18.22
C ASN A 295 -13.47 -24.19 -18.91
N TYR A 296 -13.35 -23.90 -20.21
CA TYR A 296 -12.08 -24.03 -20.92
C TYR A 296 -10.96 -23.22 -20.25
N LEU A 297 -11.19 -21.93 -19.95
CA LEU A 297 -10.19 -21.09 -19.28
C LEU A 297 -9.91 -21.53 -17.85
N LYS A 298 -10.96 -21.93 -17.12
CA LYS A 298 -10.84 -22.37 -15.73
C LYS A 298 -10.01 -23.66 -15.63
N ASP A 299 -10.31 -24.65 -16.47
CA ASP A 299 -9.67 -25.96 -16.43
C ASP A 299 -8.20 -25.86 -16.89
N ASP A 300 -7.91 -25.07 -17.93
CA ASP A 300 -6.54 -24.85 -18.43
C ASP A 300 -5.65 -24.08 -17.44
N LEU A 301 -6.25 -23.15 -16.67
CA LEU A 301 -5.55 -22.40 -15.62
C LEU A 301 -5.53 -23.13 -14.26
N GLU A 302 -6.09 -24.34 -14.18
CA GLU A 302 -6.17 -25.16 -12.96
C GLU A 302 -6.86 -24.46 -11.78
N LEU A 303 -7.92 -23.69 -12.07
CA LEU A 303 -8.63 -22.88 -11.07
C LEU A 303 -9.92 -23.55 -10.55
N GLY A 304 -10.27 -23.26 -9.29
CA GLY A 304 -11.57 -23.62 -8.72
C GLY A 304 -12.70 -22.74 -9.24
N GLU A 305 -13.96 -23.14 -9.03
CA GLU A 305 -15.11 -22.28 -9.38
C GLU A 305 -15.14 -20.99 -8.53
N GLU A 306 -14.68 -21.07 -7.29
CA GLU A 306 -14.54 -19.94 -6.37
C GLU A 306 -13.51 -18.88 -6.82
N ASP A 307 -12.55 -19.26 -7.68
CA ASP A 307 -11.49 -18.38 -8.16
C ASP A 307 -11.88 -17.63 -9.45
N VAL A 308 -13.06 -17.92 -10.01
CA VAL A 308 -13.59 -17.33 -11.24
C VAL A 308 -14.60 -16.22 -10.93
N TYR A 309 -14.28 -15.00 -11.35
CA TYR A 309 -15.09 -13.79 -11.14
C TYR A 309 -15.73 -13.34 -12.44
N LEU A 310 -17.06 -13.37 -12.51
CA LEU A 310 -17.82 -12.87 -13.66
C LEU A 310 -18.11 -11.38 -13.49
N MET A 311 -17.60 -10.56 -14.41
CA MET A 311 -17.56 -9.11 -14.27
C MET A 311 -18.68 -8.46 -15.11
N PRO A 312 -19.67 -7.80 -14.50
CA PRO A 312 -20.79 -7.18 -15.22
C PRO A 312 -20.45 -5.81 -15.82
N GLY A 313 -19.16 -5.53 -16.04
CA GLY A 313 -18.63 -4.25 -16.52
C GLY A 313 -17.19 -4.40 -17.01
N PRO A 314 -16.48 -3.30 -17.29
CA PRO A 314 -15.09 -3.37 -17.76
C PRO A 314 -14.21 -4.05 -16.71
N LEU A 315 -13.41 -5.03 -17.12
CA LEU A 315 -12.41 -5.66 -16.26
C LEU A 315 -11.39 -4.62 -15.80
N ASP A 316 -10.70 -4.87 -14.69
CA ASP A 316 -9.61 -3.98 -14.23
C ASP A 316 -10.04 -2.49 -14.11
N LEU A 317 -10.74 -2.15 -13.03
CA LEU A 317 -11.13 -0.77 -12.77
C LEU A 317 -9.93 0.13 -12.41
N THR A 318 -8.69 -0.37 -12.37
CA THR A 318 -7.51 0.50 -12.16
C THR A 318 -7.32 1.50 -13.31
N ALA A 319 -7.84 1.20 -14.51
CA ALA A 319 -7.89 2.14 -15.62
C ALA A 319 -8.62 3.45 -15.28
N MET A 320 -9.50 3.44 -14.26
CA MET A 320 -10.26 4.60 -13.84
C MET A 320 -9.40 5.73 -13.28
N TYR A 321 -8.15 5.47 -12.84
CA TYR A 321 -7.20 6.54 -12.49
C TYR A 321 -7.01 7.55 -13.63
N ARG A 322 -6.88 7.07 -14.87
CA ARG A 322 -6.69 7.94 -16.05
C ARG A 322 -7.92 8.82 -16.30
N ILE A 323 -9.12 8.27 -16.09
CA ILE A 323 -10.37 9.01 -16.24
C ILE A 323 -10.52 10.04 -15.12
N ALA A 324 -10.16 9.67 -13.89
CA ALA A 324 -10.21 10.57 -12.75
C ALA A 324 -9.23 11.75 -12.88
N ASP A 325 -8.17 11.63 -13.69
CA ASP A 325 -7.16 12.66 -13.94
C ASP A 325 -7.36 13.44 -15.27
N LEU A 326 -8.52 13.28 -15.95
CA LEU A 326 -8.86 14.05 -17.16
C LEU A 326 -8.85 15.59 -16.94
N PRO A 327 -8.19 16.38 -17.79
CA PRO A 327 -8.17 17.84 -17.66
C PRO A 327 -9.56 18.44 -17.93
N GLY A 328 -9.87 19.57 -17.27
CA GLY A 328 -11.12 20.32 -17.44
C GLY A 328 -12.27 19.87 -16.52
N PHE A 329 -12.01 18.91 -15.63
CA PHE A 329 -12.97 18.39 -14.66
C PHE A 329 -12.52 18.59 -13.20
N GLU A 330 -11.74 19.65 -12.94
CA GLU A 330 -11.18 19.95 -11.61
C GLU A 330 -12.27 20.17 -10.56
N HIS A 331 -13.44 20.67 -10.95
CA HIS A 331 -14.61 20.86 -10.09
C HIS A 331 -15.23 19.54 -9.59
N LEU A 332 -14.87 18.39 -10.18
CA LEU A 332 -15.29 17.06 -9.75
C LEU A 332 -14.24 16.35 -8.88
N ARG A 333 -13.19 17.07 -8.46
CA ARG A 333 -12.11 16.59 -7.59
C ARG A 333 -12.11 17.31 -6.25
N HIS A 334 -11.36 16.79 -5.30
CA HIS A 334 -10.99 17.56 -4.14
C HIS A 334 -10.17 18.79 -4.54
N ARG A 335 -10.37 19.90 -3.84
CA ARG A 335 -9.50 21.07 -3.97
C ARG A 335 -8.05 20.66 -3.75
N LYS A 336 -7.18 21.03 -4.68
CA LYS A 336 -5.73 20.82 -4.55
C LYS A 336 -5.26 21.46 -3.25
N MET A 337 -4.54 20.67 -2.47
CA MET A 337 -3.93 21.14 -1.22
C MET A 337 -2.55 21.72 -1.55
N VAL A 338 -2.22 22.85 -0.96
CA VAL A 338 -0.85 23.36 -0.88
C VAL A 338 -0.33 23.09 0.53
N PRO A 339 0.66 22.20 0.70
CA PRO A 339 1.28 21.98 2.01
C PRO A 339 1.87 23.27 2.57
N SER A 340 1.73 23.50 3.88
CA SER A 340 2.35 24.66 4.53
C SER A 340 3.83 24.40 4.81
N VAL A 341 4.64 25.45 4.89
CA VAL A 341 5.97 25.35 5.50
C VAL A 341 5.78 25.16 7.01
N PRO A 342 6.50 24.23 7.67
CA PRO A 342 6.46 24.11 9.13
C PRO A 342 6.78 25.45 9.80
N GLU A 343 6.02 25.84 10.81
CA GLU A 343 6.17 27.18 11.42
C GLU A 343 7.54 27.38 12.08
N ASP A 344 8.11 26.30 12.63
CA ASP A 344 9.47 26.29 13.17
C ASP A 344 10.56 26.55 12.10
N LEU A 345 10.20 26.45 10.82
CA LEU A 345 11.09 26.61 9.66
C LEU A 345 10.72 27.78 8.75
N ALA A 346 9.65 28.53 9.04
CA ALA A 346 9.13 29.56 8.14
C ALA A 346 10.16 30.66 7.81
N ASP A 347 10.99 31.05 8.78
CA ASP A 347 12.03 32.06 8.63
C ASP A 347 13.46 31.46 8.56
N ALA A 348 13.57 30.13 8.59
CA ALA A 348 14.85 29.44 8.67
C ALA A 348 15.51 29.34 7.29
N LYS A 349 16.64 30.04 7.09
CA LYS A 349 17.49 29.87 5.91
C LYS A 349 18.46 28.69 6.05
N ASP A 350 18.95 28.47 7.26
CA ASP A 350 19.81 27.33 7.62
C ASP A 350 19.01 26.37 8.48
N LEU A 351 18.75 25.19 7.94
CA LEU A 351 17.95 24.15 8.61
C LEU A 351 18.68 23.61 9.85
N TYR A 352 20.01 23.44 9.79
CA TYR A 352 20.80 22.97 10.92
C TYR A 352 20.82 23.99 12.04
N GLN A 353 20.88 25.29 11.73
CA GLN A 353 20.74 26.33 12.74
C GLN A 353 19.38 26.25 13.44
N ALA A 354 18.28 26.05 12.70
CA ALA A 354 16.95 25.90 13.30
C ALA A 354 16.85 24.66 14.20
N ILE A 355 17.32 23.50 13.72
CA ILE A 355 17.34 22.24 14.49
C ILE A 355 18.25 22.38 15.73
N SER A 356 19.34 23.15 15.62
CA SER A 356 20.28 23.36 16.73
C SER A 356 19.66 24.11 17.92
N GLN A 357 18.58 24.85 17.70
CA GLN A 357 17.89 25.66 18.71
C GLN A 357 16.77 24.88 19.41
N LYS A 358 16.05 24.02 18.68
CA LYS A 358 14.92 23.23 19.19
C LYS A 358 14.63 22.03 18.29
N ASP A 359 14.01 21.00 18.87
CA ASP A 359 13.45 19.89 18.09
C ASP A 359 12.27 20.38 17.25
N ILE A 360 12.19 19.88 16.02
CA ILE A 360 11.20 20.28 15.02
C ILE A 360 10.40 19.05 14.59
N LEU A 361 9.08 19.14 14.71
CA LEU A 361 8.15 18.11 14.26
C LEU A 361 7.46 18.57 12.98
N VAL A 362 7.44 17.72 11.97
CA VAL A 362 6.71 17.94 10.72
C VAL A 362 5.64 16.88 10.53
N HIS A 363 4.48 17.28 9.99
CA HIS A 363 3.31 16.42 9.77
C HIS A 363 2.90 16.44 8.30
N HIS A 364 3.33 15.46 7.52
CA HIS A 364 2.95 15.29 6.11
C HIS A 364 1.53 14.71 6.01
N PRO A 365 0.77 14.97 4.93
CA PRO A 365 1.06 15.90 3.84
C PRO A 365 0.72 17.36 4.20
N TYR A 366 0.30 17.61 5.45
CA TYR A 366 -0.17 18.92 5.92
C TYR A 366 0.92 19.98 5.81
N GLU A 367 2.12 19.62 6.25
CA GLU A 367 3.34 20.37 6.10
C GLU A 367 4.23 19.76 5.01
N SER A 368 4.96 20.62 4.29
CA SER A 368 5.72 20.25 3.09
C SER A 368 6.84 19.25 3.40
N PHE A 369 6.96 18.21 2.57
CA PHE A 369 8.08 17.27 2.59
C PHE A 369 9.41 17.90 2.13
N GLN A 370 9.35 19.11 1.55
CA GLN A 370 10.53 19.82 1.07
C GLN A 370 11.59 20.00 2.17
N CYS A 371 11.21 20.18 3.44
CA CYS A 371 12.18 20.30 4.53
C CYS A 371 13.08 19.06 4.72
N VAL A 372 12.57 17.87 4.39
CA VAL A 372 13.35 16.62 4.46
C VAL A 372 14.31 16.53 3.28
N ILE A 373 13.88 16.99 2.09
CA ILE A 373 14.75 17.10 0.92
C ILE A 373 15.87 18.10 1.22
N ASP A 374 15.51 19.30 1.69
CA ASP A 374 16.45 20.36 2.04
C ASP A 374 17.43 19.92 3.12
N PHE A 375 17.03 19.05 4.06
CA PHE A 375 17.93 18.47 5.07
C PHE A 375 19.07 17.67 4.45
N VAL A 376 18.83 16.94 3.37
CA VAL A 376 19.88 16.18 2.67
C VAL A 376 20.62 17.06 1.67
N THR A 377 19.91 17.92 0.93
CA THR A 377 20.50 18.81 -0.07
C THR A 377 21.42 19.87 0.56
N GLN A 378 21.05 20.45 1.71
CA GLN A 378 21.95 21.34 2.45
C GLN A 378 23.16 20.56 2.99
N ALA A 379 22.96 19.32 3.47
CA ALA A 379 24.07 18.45 3.91
C ALA A 379 25.09 18.23 2.81
N ALA A 380 24.61 17.94 1.59
CA ALA A 380 25.45 17.67 0.42
C ALA A 380 26.32 18.88 0.05
N ASN A 381 25.82 20.10 0.27
CA ASN A 381 26.49 21.35 -0.10
C ASN A 381 27.32 21.98 1.03
N ASP A 382 27.09 21.62 2.29
CA ASP A 382 27.83 22.21 3.41
C ASP A 382 29.27 21.64 3.50
N PRO A 383 30.33 22.48 3.43
CA PRO A 383 31.72 22.02 3.57
C PRO A 383 32.05 21.46 4.96
N HIS A 384 31.24 21.76 5.99
CA HIS A 384 31.44 21.27 7.35
C HIS A 384 30.81 19.90 7.60
N VAL A 385 30.02 19.36 6.66
CA VAL A 385 29.43 18.03 6.79
C VAL A 385 30.47 16.98 6.41
N LEU A 386 30.72 16.07 7.34
CA LEU A 386 31.70 14.99 7.22
C LEU A 386 31.06 13.72 6.66
N ALA A 387 29.86 13.38 7.12
CA ALA A 387 29.19 12.15 6.75
C ALA A 387 27.65 12.28 6.72
N ILE A 388 27.02 11.50 5.86
CA ILE A 388 25.57 11.33 5.76
C ILE A 388 25.28 9.82 5.79
N LYS A 389 24.43 9.38 6.71
CA LYS A 389 23.94 7.99 6.75
C LYS A 389 22.41 7.99 6.63
N GLN A 390 21.85 7.19 5.74
CA GLN A 390 20.40 7.17 5.51
C GLN A 390 19.85 5.79 5.17
N THR A 391 18.66 5.46 5.67
CA THR A 391 17.91 4.27 5.24
C THR A 391 16.99 4.60 4.06
N LEU A 392 16.93 3.73 3.06
CA LEU A 392 16.09 3.81 1.87
C LEU A 392 15.29 2.52 1.69
N TYR A 393 13.99 2.59 1.94
CA TYR A 393 13.06 1.46 1.75
C TYR A 393 12.36 1.52 0.38
N ARG A 394 11.78 2.67 0.07
CA ARG A 394 11.07 2.99 -1.17
C ARG A 394 11.35 4.44 -1.51
N VAL A 395 11.61 4.70 -2.77
CA VAL A 395 12.03 6.01 -3.31
C VAL A 395 11.28 6.27 -4.61
N SER A 396 11.13 7.54 -4.97
CA SER A 396 10.34 7.98 -6.12
C SER A 396 11.12 8.00 -7.44
N GLY A 397 10.34 8.19 -8.52
CA GLY A 397 10.69 8.28 -9.95
C GLY A 397 12.07 8.87 -10.22
N ASP A 398 12.20 10.11 -9.79
CA ASP A 398 13.38 10.95 -9.93
C ASP A 398 13.65 11.56 -8.56
N SER A 399 13.98 10.71 -7.59
CA SER A 399 14.07 11.13 -6.18
C SER A 399 15.15 12.19 -5.97
N PRO A 400 14.80 13.41 -5.49
CA PRO A 400 15.77 14.45 -5.18
C PRO A 400 16.77 14.05 -4.08
N ILE A 401 16.35 13.14 -3.18
CA ILE A 401 17.19 12.60 -2.11
C ILE A 401 18.32 11.76 -2.68
N ILE A 402 18.03 10.87 -3.64
CA ILE A 402 19.06 10.05 -4.31
C ILE A 402 20.07 10.94 -5.00
N ALA A 403 19.61 11.99 -5.71
CA ALA A 403 20.49 12.94 -6.37
C ALA A 403 21.37 13.69 -5.36
N ALA A 404 20.81 14.14 -4.23
CA ALA A 404 21.57 14.83 -3.19
C ALA A 404 22.61 13.93 -2.50
N LEU A 405 22.30 12.66 -2.25
CA LEU A 405 23.23 11.69 -1.68
C LEU A 405 24.40 11.40 -2.64
N ALA A 406 24.10 11.19 -3.93
CA ALA A 406 25.12 11.02 -4.96
C ALA A 406 26.04 12.25 -5.05
N ASP A 407 25.46 13.45 -5.10
CA ASP A 407 26.21 14.71 -5.12
C ASP A 407 27.10 14.88 -3.87
N ALA A 408 26.60 14.53 -2.68
CA ALA A 408 27.39 14.57 -1.45
C ALA A 408 28.63 13.64 -1.53
N ALA A 409 28.48 12.43 -2.07
CA ALA A 409 29.58 11.49 -2.24
C ALA A 409 30.63 12.00 -3.24
N THR A 410 30.20 12.57 -4.38
CA THR A 410 31.12 13.19 -5.36
C THR A 410 31.90 14.37 -4.79
N LYS A 411 31.34 15.06 -3.78
CA LYS A 411 31.99 16.14 -3.02
C LYS A 411 32.90 15.63 -1.89
N GLY A 412 33.18 14.33 -1.83
CA GLY A 412 34.12 13.71 -0.89
C GLY A 412 33.56 13.47 0.52
N LYS A 413 32.25 13.62 0.74
CA LYS A 413 31.61 13.29 2.02
C LYS A 413 31.46 11.79 2.16
N GLN A 414 31.56 11.26 3.38
CA GLN A 414 31.27 9.85 3.62
C GLN A 414 29.76 9.61 3.58
N VAL A 415 29.26 9.00 2.52
CA VAL A 415 27.83 8.71 2.36
C VAL A 415 27.60 7.21 2.50
N THR A 416 26.81 6.81 3.50
CA THR A 416 26.39 5.42 3.71
C THR A 416 24.88 5.31 3.52
N VAL A 417 24.46 4.43 2.62
CA VAL A 417 23.05 4.27 2.29
C VAL A 417 22.65 2.82 2.50
N LEU A 418 21.65 2.61 3.35
CA LEU A 418 21.08 1.28 3.51
C LEU A 418 19.87 1.13 2.59
N VAL A 419 19.93 0.19 1.65
CA VAL A 419 18.88 -0.02 0.65
C VAL A 419 18.18 -1.35 0.89
N GLU A 420 16.86 -1.31 1.06
CA GLU A 420 16.03 -2.51 1.12
C GLU A 420 15.64 -2.97 -0.30
N LEU A 421 16.30 -4.00 -0.81
CA LEU A 421 16.02 -4.53 -2.15
C LEU A 421 14.71 -5.34 -2.21
N LYS A 422 14.21 -5.89 -1.09
CA LYS A 422 12.99 -6.74 -1.06
C LYS A 422 11.73 -5.94 -0.73
N ALA A 423 11.73 -4.65 -1.04
CA ALA A 423 10.54 -3.82 -0.98
C ALA A 423 9.57 -4.26 -2.09
N ARG A 424 8.41 -4.78 -1.68
CA ARG A 424 7.44 -5.41 -2.60
C ARG A 424 7.03 -4.48 -3.73
N PHE A 425 7.16 -4.94 -4.96
CA PHE A 425 6.84 -4.26 -6.23
C PHE A 425 7.73 -3.06 -6.58
N ASP A 426 8.77 -2.78 -5.79
CA ASP A 426 9.75 -1.72 -6.03
C ASP A 426 11.16 -2.28 -6.24
N GLU A 427 11.31 -3.60 -6.36
CA GLU A 427 12.60 -4.29 -6.36
C GLU A 427 13.49 -3.85 -7.54
N GLU A 428 12.97 -3.90 -8.78
CA GLU A 428 13.70 -3.48 -10.00
C GLU A 428 14.24 -2.05 -9.88
N ARG A 429 13.44 -1.16 -9.31
CA ARG A 429 13.78 0.24 -9.12
C ARG A 429 14.84 0.43 -8.03
N ASN A 430 14.70 -0.27 -6.91
CA ASN A 430 15.67 -0.20 -5.81
C ASN A 430 17.03 -0.75 -6.26
N ILE A 431 17.06 -1.79 -7.10
CA ILE A 431 18.29 -2.31 -7.73
C ILE A 431 18.94 -1.24 -8.60
N ALA A 432 18.19 -0.57 -9.48
CA ALA A 432 18.72 0.51 -10.31
C ALA A 432 19.34 1.64 -9.46
N TRP A 433 18.72 1.97 -8.32
CA TRP A 433 19.18 3.07 -7.46
C TRP A 433 20.42 2.69 -6.67
N ALA A 434 20.49 1.45 -6.17
CA ALA A 434 21.69 0.92 -5.53
C ALA A 434 22.89 1.06 -6.47
N LYS A 435 22.78 0.56 -7.71
CA LYS A 435 23.84 0.67 -8.75
C LYS A 435 24.24 2.14 -8.99
N LYS A 436 23.27 3.06 -9.10
CA LYS A 436 23.55 4.49 -9.30
C LYS A 436 24.30 5.14 -8.13
N LEU A 437 23.93 4.80 -6.89
CA LEU A 437 24.58 5.34 -5.68
C LEU A 437 26.00 4.79 -5.53
N GLU A 438 26.22 3.49 -5.78
CA GLU A 438 27.54 2.87 -5.77
C GLU A 438 28.48 3.52 -6.79
N GLN A 439 28.01 3.72 -8.02
CA GLN A 439 28.77 4.41 -9.07
C GLN A 439 29.15 5.85 -8.71
N SER A 440 28.37 6.49 -7.84
CA SER A 440 28.62 7.86 -7.36
C SER A 440 29.58 7.92 -6.16
N GLY A 441 30.06 6.77 -5.66
CA GLY A 441 30.96 6.67 -4.51
C GLY A 441 30.26 6.54 -3.14
N CYS A 442 28.95 6.30 -3.11
CA CYS A 442 28.25 5.98 -1.86
C CYS A 442 28.60 4.56 -1.41
N HIS A 443 28.74 4.35 -0.10
CA HIS A 443 28.79 3.02 0.48
C HIS A 443 27.37 2.48 0.63
N VAL A 444 26.93 1.67 -0.34
CA VAL A 444 25.62 1.04 -0.33
C VAL A 444 25.68 -0.26 0.47
N VAL A 445 24.77 -0.42 1.42
CA VAL A 445 24.64 -1.61 2.25
C VAL A 445 23.25 -2.19 2.04
N TYR A 446 23.21 -3.47 1.70
CA TYR A 446 21.98 -4.25 1.66
C TYR A 446 21.70 -4.73 3.09
N GLY A 447 20.47 -4.59 3.58
CA GLY A 447 20.13 -4.86 4.99
C GLY A 447 20.55 -6.25 5.49
N LEU A 448 20.39 -6.50 6.79
CA LEU A 448 20.78 -7.78 7.41
C LEU A 448 20.04 -8.97 6.77
N VAL A 449 20.78 -10.06 6.54
CA VAL A 449 20.22 -11.32 6.01
C VAL A 449 19.05 -11.79 6.89
N GLY A 450 17.95 -12.21 6.26
CA GLY A 450 16.72 -12.65 6.93
C GLY A 450 15.87 -11.53 7.56
N LEU A 451 16.32 -10.27 7.56
CA LEU A 451 15.58 -9.14 8.13
C LEU A 451 15.33 -8.03 7.11
N LYS A 452 14.10 -7.52 7.06
CA LYS A 452 13.80 -6.36 6.22
C LYS A 452 13.99 -5.05 6.98
N THR A 453 14.72 -4.10 6.42
CA THR A 453 14.93 -2.79 7.05
C THR A 453 13.82 -1.83 6.67
N HIS A 454 13.03 -1.43 7.67
CA HIS A 454 11.88 -0.54 7.50
C HIS A 454 11.95 0.68 8.45
N ALA A 455 13.05 0.83 9.19
CA ALA A 455 13.42 2.04 9.90
C ALA A 455 13.57 3.24 8.94
N LYS A 456 13.13 4.43 9.37
CA LYS A 456 13.34 5.69 8.62
C LYS A 456 14.14 6.66 9.45
N ILE A 457 15.42 6.69 9.15
CA ILE A 457 16.40 7.47 9.88
C ILE A 457 17.43 8.04 8.92
N THR A 458 17.75 9.31 9.12
CA THR A 458 18.84 10.00 8.44
C THR A 458 19.71 10.66 9.51
N LEU A 459 21.02 10.43 9.43
CA LEU A 459 22.03 11.00 10.30
C LEU A 459 22.97 11.87 9.45
N VAL A 460 23.13 13.13 9.85
CA VAL A 460 24.13 14.05 9.30
C VAL A 460 25.15 14.36 10.38
N VAL A 461 26.42 14.10 10.08
CA VAL A 461 27.56 14.37 10.98
C VAL A 461 28.28 15.62 10.49
N ARG A 462 28.24 16.68 11.29
CA ARG A 462 28.76 18.01 10.94
C ARG A 462 29.83 18.46 11.94
N GLN A 463 30.89 19.11 11.46
CA GLN A 463 31.92 19.70 12.29
C GLN A 463 31.57 21.16 12.62
N GLU A 464 31.30 21.44 13.90
CA GLU A 464 30.96 22.78 14.39
C GLU A 464 31.94 23.20 15.50
N LYS A 465 32.63 24.33 15.31
CA LYS A 465 33.56 24.90 16.30
C LYS A 465 34.59 23.88 16.84
N GLY A 466 35.11 23.02 15.97
CA GLY A 466 36.09 21.99 16.32
C GLY A 466 35.52 20.74 17.01
N ARG A 467 34.19 20.60 17.12
CA ARG A 467 33.52 19.42 17.66
C ARG A 467 32.61 18.80 16.62
N ILE A 468 32.34 17.51 16.77
CA ILE A 468 31.35 16.82 15.95
C ILE A 468 29.96 17.03 16.56
N ARG A 469 29.01 17.43 15.72
CA ARG A 469 27.60 17.49 16.05
C ARG A 469 26.81 16.58 15.12
N ARG A 470 25.82 15.90 15.67
CA ARG A 470 24.97 14.95 14.96
C ARG A 470 23.58 15.52 14.84
N TYR A 471 23.06 15.57 13.62
CA TYR A 471 21.70 15.96 13.31
C TYR A 471 20.96 14.73 12.81
N VAL A 472 19.79 14.46 13.38
CA VAL A 472 19.02 13.25 13.10
C VAL A 472 17.63 13.64 12.62
N HIS A 473 17.17 12.96 11.58
CA HIS A 473 15.76 12.91 11.20
C HIS A 473 15.23 11.50 11.45
N LEU A 474 14.11 11.39 12.17
CA LEU A 474 13.39 10.14 12.44
C LEU A 474 11.97 10.25 11.87
N GLY A 475 11.57 9.30 11.04
CA GLY A 475 10.27 9.30 10.36
C GLY A 475 9.38 8.11 10.70
N THR A 476 8.07 8.31 10.68
CA THR A 476 7.09 7.21 10.63
C THR A 476 6.89 6.67 9.20
N GLY A 477 7.20 7.49 8.19
CA GLY A 477 7.03 7.25 6.76
C GLY A 477 8.34 7.18 5.98
N ASN A 478 8.29 6.63 4.77
CA ASN A 478 9.43 6.49 3.86
C ASN A 478 9.94 7.83 3.33
N TYR A 479 11.19 7.87 2.86
CA TYR A 479 11.79 9.00 2.16
C TYR A 479 11.35 9.09 0.68
N ASN A 480 10.03 9.17 0.45
CA ASN A 480 9.43 9.22 -0.88
C ASN A 480 8.49 10.44 -0.99
N ASP A 481 8.92 11.43 -1.78
CA ASP A 481 8.25 12.72 -1.99
C ASP A 481 6.91 12.60 -2.73
N SER A 482 6.71 11.53 -3.51
CA SER A 482 5.42 11.24 -4.13
C SER A 482 4.41 10.78 -3.08
N THR A 483 4.76 9.76 -2.28
CA THR A 483 3.87 9.25 -1.22
C THR A 483 3.61 10.27 -0.12
N ALA A 484 4.60 11.13 0.20
CA ALA A 484 4.46 12.17 1.21
C ALA A 484 3.37 13.22 0.89
N ARG A 485 2.84 13.24 -0.35
CA ARG A 485 1.71 14.11 -0.75
C ARG A 485 0.34 13.56 -0.34
N PHE A 486 0.25 12.27 0.00
CA PHE A 486 -1.01 11.62 0.32
C PHE A 486 -0.96 10.66 1.51
N TYR A 487 0.22 10.36 2.06
CA TYR A 487 0.39 9.59 3.30
C TYR A 487 0.52 10.54 4.49
N THR A 488 -0.18 10.25 5.59
CA THR A 488 -0.05 11.04 6.81
C THR A 488 1.13 10.53 7.64
N ASP A 489 2.21 11.29 7.75
CA ASP A 489 3.44 10.87 8.43
C ASP A 489 4.05 11.96 9.29
N PHE A 490 4.71 11.56 10.39
CA PHE A 490 5.52 12.45 11.20
C PHE A 490 7.00 12.31 10.89
N GLY A 491 7.70 13.44 10.88
CA GLY A 491 9.16 13.54 10.88
C GLY A 491 9.63 14.36 12.09
N LEU A 492 10.63 13.86 12.81
CA LEU A 492 11.26 14.55 13.94
C LEU A 492 12.71 14.89 13.58
N PHE A 493 13.03 16.17 13.54
CA PHE A 493 14.41 16.66 13.47
C PHE A 493 14.92 16.99 14.87
N THR A 494 16.11 16.50 15.21
CA THR A 494 16.76 16.79 16.50
C THR A 494 18.28 16.79 16.36
N CYS A 495 18.95 17.51 17.26
CA CYS A 495 20.39 17.41 17.49
C CYS A 495 20.74 17.01 18.93
N ASP A 496 19.78 16.42 19.67
CA ASP A 496 20.04 15.86 21.01
C ASP A 496 21.10 14.76 20.89
N GLU A 497 22.13 14.85 21.74
CA GLU A 497 23.30 13.98 21.67
C GLU A 497 22.94 12.50 21.85
N ARG A 498 21.90 12.19 22.63
CA ARG A 498 21.47 10.81 22.88
C ARG A 498 20.83 10.20 21.64
N PHE A 499 19.97 10.95 20.96
CA PHE A 499 19.43 10.55 19.65
C PHE A 499 20.54 10.43 18.61
N GLY A 500 21.50 11.36 18.58
CA GLY A 500 22.66 11.29 17.68
C GLY A 500 23.55 10.08 17.94
N ALA A 501 23.78 9.73 19.20
CA ALA A 501 24.56 8.56 19.58
C ALA A 501 23.82 7.26 19.20
N ASP A 502 22.52 7.15 19.50
CA ASP A 502 21.72 6.00 19.10
C ASP A 502 21.63 5.84 17.57
N ALA A 503 21.50 6.94 16.82
CA ALA A 503 21.54 6.90 15.36
C ALA A 503 22.89 6.39 14.83
N THR A 504 24.00 6.77 15.48
CA THR A 504 25.33 6.28 15.13
C THR A 504 25.44 4.78 15.39
N ASP A 505 25.00 4.35 16.57
CA ASP A 505 25.03 2.96 17.01
C ASP A 505 24.12 2.09 16.12
N PHE A 506 22.94 2.58 15.75
CA PHE A 506 22.03 1.93 14.81
C PHE A 506 22.69 1.63 13.46
N PHE A 507 23.33 2.64 12.85
CA PHE A 507 24.01 2.42 11.57
C PHE A 507 25.22 1.49 11.74
N ASN A 508 25.99 1.61 12.83
CA ASN A 508 27.13 0.74 13.07
C ASN A 508 26.73 -0.72 13.31
N GLU A 509 25.59 -0.97 13.97
CA GLU A 509 25.06 -2.33 14.17
C GLU A 509 24.71 -2.96 12.83
N ILE A 510 24.01 -2.23 11.97
CA ILE A 510 23.54 -2.79 10.70
C ILE A 510 24.68 -2.93 9.69
N THR A 511 25.67 -2.02 9.68
CA THR A 511 26.77 -2.06 8.71
C THR A 511 28.00 -2.81 9.19
N GLY A 512 28.16 -3.07 10.49
CA GLY A 512 29.47 -3.43 11.07
C GLY A 512 29.46 -4.50 12.14
N TYR A 513 28.43 -5.37 12.19
CA TYR A 513 28.27 -6.46 13.18
C TYR A 513 28.54 -6.03 14.64
N SER A 514 28.36 -4.74 14.94
CA SER A 514 28.72 -4.14 16.23
C SER A 514 27.48 -4.10 17.12
N LEU A 515 27.57 -4.70 18.31
CA LEU A 515 26.44 -4.70 19.24
C LEU A 515 26.49 -3.46 20.14
N PRO A 516 25.48 -2.59 20.13
CA PRO A 516 25.38 -1.55 21.14
C PRO A 516 25.15 -2.19 22.51
N SER A 517 25.79 -1.66 23.55
CA SER A 517 25.62 -2.14 24.92
C SER A 517 24.20 -1.90 25.46
N SER A 518 23.59 -0.79 25.05
CA SER A 518 22.20 -0.41 25.36
C SER A 518 21.79 0.80 24.53
N TRP A 519 20.50 0.90 24.18
CA TRP A 519 19.95 2.10 23.58
C TRP A 519 19.66 3.19 24.62
N ARG A 520 19.77 4.47 24.23
CA ARG A 520 19.59 5.62 25.15
C ARG A 520 18.17 6.20 25.09
N GLU A 521 17.62 6.35 23.90
CA GLU A 521 16.30 6.93 23.61
C GLU A 521 15.51 6.12 22.58
N ILE A 522 16.16 5.58 21.55
CA ILE A 522 15.49 4.83 20.47
C ILE A 522 15.43 3.34 20.83
N GLU A 523 14.30 2.68 20.60
CA GLU A 523 14.21 1.22 20.68
C GLU A 523 14.12 0.63 19.27
N VAL A 524 14.83 -0.46 19.02
CA VAL A 524 15.00 -1.03 17.69
C VAL A 524 14.36 -2.42 17.63
N ALA A 525 13.66 -2.76 16.56
CA ALA A 525 13.25 -4.15 16.29
C ALA A 525 14.38 -4.88 15.53
N PRO A 526 14.54 -6.20 15.69
CA PRO A 526 13.72 -7.09 16.53
C PRO A 526 14.12 -7.10 18.02
N LEU A 527 15.17 -6.37 18.40
CA LEU A 527 15.78 -6.41 19.72
C LEU A 527 15.37 -5.22 20.60
N GLY A 528 14.37 -5.42 21.46
CA GLY A 528 14.01 -4.46 22.51
C GLY A 528 12.66 -3.80 22.29
N LEU A 529 12.30 -3.45 21.04
CA LEU A 529 11.03 -2.75 20.73
C LEU A 529 9.80 -3.46 21.29
N ARG A 530 9.65 -4.77 21.03
CA ARG A 530 8.54 -5.59 21.57
C ARG A 530 8.50 -5.54 23.10
N LYS A 531 9.65 -5.76 23.73
CA LYS A 531 9.78 -5.79 25.18
C LYS A 531 9.40 -4.43 25.77
N LYS A 532 9.90 -3.33 25.20
CA LYS A 532 9.57 -1.97 25.62
C LYS A 532 8.07 -1.73 25.62
N LEU A 533 7.38 -2.06 24.52
CA LEU A 533 5.93 -1.86 24.43
C LEU A 533 5.16 -2.69 25.47
N LEU A 534 5.56 -3.93 25.71
CA LEU A 534 4.99 -4.76 26.77
C LEU A 534 5.21 -4.13 28.14
N ASP A 535 6.43 -3.70 28.45
CA ASP A 535 6.77 -3.07 29.73
C ASP A 535 5.94 -1.78 29.96
N LEU A 536 5.71 -0.99 28.91
CA LEU A 536 4.84 0.20 28.97
C LEU A 536 3.38 -0.16 29.26
N ILE A 537 2.85 -1.22 28.65
CA ILE A 537 1.49 -1.72 28.90
C ILE A 537 1.37 -2.26 30.33
N GLU A 538 2.32 -3.09 30.77
CA GLU A 538 2.33 -3.64 32.14
C GLU A 538 2.47 -2.54 33.20
N ARG A 539 3.19 -1.46 32.89
CA ARG A 539 3.24 -0.29 33.76
C ARG A 539 1.86 0.36 33.92
N GLU A 540 1.09 0.56 32.84
CA GLU A 540 -0.29 1.06 32.96
C GLU A 540 -1.17 0.14 33.82
N ILE A 541 -0.98 -1.18 33.69
CA ILE A 541 -1.69 -2.18 34.52
C ILE A 541 -1.34 -2.03 36.00
N SER A 542 -0.06 -1.80 36.33
CA SER A 542 0.33 -1.65 37.74
C SER A 542 -0.09 -0.31 38.37
N LEU A 543 -0.28 0.73 37.54
CA LEU A 543 -0.64 2.07 38.02
C LEU A 543 -2.16 2.32 38.02
N THR A 544 -2.95 1.53 37.29
CA THR A 544 -4.40 1.73 37.20
C THR A 544 -5.10 1.39 38.51
N THR A 545 -6.02 2.26 38.95
CA THR A 545 -6.95 1.96 40.04
C THR A 545 -8.38 2.28 39.61
N PRO A 546 -9.42 1.77 40.30
CA PRO A 546 -10.81 2.11 39.99
C PRO A 546 -11.09 3.62 40.01
N GLU A 547 -10.40 4.39 40.86
CA GLU A 547 -10.55 5.84 40.98
C GLU A 547 -9.72 6.62 39.95
N LYS A 548 -8.60 6.04 39.51
CA LYS A 548 -7.66 6.64 38.55
C LYS A 548 -7.31 5.60 37.47
N PRO A 549 -8.22 5.35 36.52
CA PRO A 549 -7.96 4.39 35.47
C PRO A 549 -6.77 4.82 34.61
N GLY A 550 -5.87 3.89 34.32
CA GLY A 550 -4.81 4.07 33.33
C GLY A 550 -5.39 4.29 31.94
N ARG A 551 -4.59 4.85 31.02
CA ARG A 551 -5.05 5.12 29.65
C ARG A 551 -3.96 4.86 28.62
N ILE A 552 -4.33 4.11 27.59
CA ILE A 552 -3.51 3.83 26.42
C ILE A 552 -4.23 4.33 25.18
N ILE A 553 -3.54 5.10 24.35
CA ILE A 553 -4.02 5.49 23.03
C ILE A 553 -2.98 5.04 22.02
N ALA A 554 -3.39 4.22 21.05
CA ALA A 554 -2.47 3.72 20.04
C ALA A 554 -3.05 3.83 18.63
N LYS A 555 -2.28 4.43 17.73
CA LYS A 555 -2.59 4.57 16.32
C LYS A 555 -1.58 3.77 15.49
N MET A 556 -2.08 2.96 14.57
CA MET A 556 -1.26 2.14 13.68
C MET A 556 -2.02 1.76 12.40
N ASN A 557 -1.33 1.17 11.43
CA ASN A 557 -1.96 0.66 10.22
C ASN A 557 -2.54 -0.73 10.45
N SER A 558 -1.90 -1.55 11.27
CA SER A 558 -2.33 -2.93 11.52
C SER A 558 -1.97 -3.42 12.92
N LEU A 559 -2.88 -4.19 13.51
CA LEU A 559 -2.73 -4.87 14.79
C LEU A 559 -3.02 -6.36 14.59
N THR A 560 -1.99 -7.19 14.54
CA THR A 560 -2.11 -8.64 14.30
C THR A 560 -1.25 -9.48 15.23
N ASP A 561 -0.35 -8.90 16.01
CA ASP A 561 0.52 -9.66 16.90
C ASP A 561 -0.23 -10.21 18.11
N GLU A 562 -0.18 -11.53 18.29
CA GLU A 562 -0.94 -12.22 19.33
C GLU A 562 -0.55 -11.76 20.74
N HIS A 563 0.75 -11.65 21.03
CA HIS A 563 1.23 -11.26 22.35
C HIS A 563 0.87 -9.81 22.69
N MET A 564 0.95 -8.89 21.74
CA MET A 564 0.49 -7.51 21.96
C MET A 564 -1.02 -7.47 22.24
N ILE A 565 -1.82 -8.20 21.46
CA ILE A 565 -3.28 -8.26 21.65
C ILE A 565 -3.62 -8.82 23.03
N GLN A 566 -2.97 -9.90 23.45
CA GLN A 566 -3.15 -10.46 24.79
C GLN A 566 -2.77 -9.48 25.90
N ALA A 567 -1.68 -8.71 25.74
CA ALA A 567 -1.29 -7.68 26.70
C ALA A 567 -2.35 -6.57 26.80
N LEU A 568 -2.95 -6.15 25.68
CA LEU A 568 -4.06 -5.19 25.68
C LEU A 568 -5.32 -5.76 26.36
N TYR A 569 -5.62 -7.06 26.20
CA TYR A 569 -6.71 -7.70 26.93
C TYR A 569 -6.45 -7.79 28.45
N ARG A 570 -5.20 -8.07 28.87
CA ARG A 570 -4.81 -7.97 30.28
C ARG A 570 -5.04 -6.56 30.82
N ALA A 571 -4.61 -5.54 30.07
CA ALA A 571 -4.79 -4.15 30.44
C ALA A 571 -6.26 -3.75 30.55
N SER A 572 -7.09 -4.13 29.58
CA SER A 572 -8.54 -3.92 29.67
C SER A 572 -9.15 -4.61 30.89
N THR A 573 -8.74 -5.85 31.21
CA THR A 573 -9.27 -6.59 32.37
C THR A 573 -8.88 -5.94 33.70
N ALA A 574 -7.74 -5.25 33.76
CA ALA A 574 -7.31 -4.47 34.91
C ALA A 574 -8.02 -3.10 35.04
N GLY A 575 -8.87 -2.73 34.07
CA GLY A 575 -9.59 -1.46 34.05
C GLY A 575 -8.86 -0.32 33.33
N VAL A 576 -7.77 -0.60 32.61
CA VAL A 576 -7.11 0.40 31.75
C VAL A 576 -8.03 0.73 30.56
N HIS A 577 -8.23 2.03 30.31
CA HIS A 577 -8.98 2.51 29.16
C HIS A 577 -8.11 2.53 27.90
N ILE A 578 -8.52 1.83 26.85
CA ILE A 578 -7.71 1.64 25.64
C ILE A 578 -8.48 2.13 24.41
N GLU A 579 -7.88 3.05 23.67
CA GLU A 579 -8.44 3.61 22.43
C GLU A 579 -7.48 3.38 21.26
N LEU A 580 -7.92 2.59 20.29
CA LEU A 580 -7.12 2.19 19.14
C LEU A 580 -7.64 2.85 17.87
N ILE A 581 -6.73 3.42 17.08
CA ILE A 581 -6.99 3.91 15.72
C ILE A 581 -6.25 3.00 14.75
N VAL A 582 -6.95 2.03 14.17
CA VAL A 582 -6.37 1.01 13.28
C VAL A 582 -7.03 1.11 11.92
N ARG A 583 -6.35 1.70 10.93
CA ARG A 583 -6.97 1.92 9.62
C ARG A 583 -7.18 0.62 8.83
N GLY A 584 -6.21 -0.30 8.87
CA GLY A 584 -6.18 -1.53 8.08
C GLY A 584 -6.68 -2.74 8.87
N ILE A 585 -5.80 -3.72 9.06
CA ILE A 585 -6.11 -5.00 9.70
C ILE A 585 -6.13 -4.86 11.22
N CYS A 586 -7.20 -5.33 11.84
CA CYS A 586 -7.28 -5.50 13.29
C CYS A 586 -7.73 -6.93 13.59
N CYS A 587 -6.86 -7.71 14.24
CA CYS A 587 -7.19 -9.05 14.73
C CYS A 587 -7.74 -9.03 16.18
N LEU A 588 -7.66 -7.89 16.87
CA LEU A 588 -8.27 -7.68 18.18
C LEU A 588 -9.80 -7.52 18.04
N ARG A 589 -10.56 -8.15 18.93
CA ARG A 589 -12.02 -8.01 19.06
C ARG A 589 -12.38 -7.13 20.27
N PRO A 590 -12.96 -5.93 20.07
CA PRO A 590 -13.36 -5.04 21.16
C PRO A 590 -14.72 -5.45 21.78
N GLY A 591 -14.97 -4.99 23.01
CA GLY A 591 -16.27 -5.10 23.67
C GLY A 591 -16.67 -6.49 24.15
N ILE A 592 -15.73 -7.42 24.30
CA ILE A 592 -16.00 -8.76 24.84
C ILE A 592 -16.10 -8.64 26.36
N PRO A 593 -17.23 -9.06 26.98
CA PRO A 593 -17.43 -8.97 28.42
C PRO A 593 -16.31 -9.60 29.24
N GLY A 594 -15.77 -8.86 30.21
CA GLY A 594 -14.66 -9.30 31.07
C GLY A 594 -13.32 -9.55 30.37
N VAL A 595 -13.16 -9.11 29.11
CA VAL A 595 -11.91 -9.26 28.31
C VAL A 595 -11.50 -7.95 27.66
N SER A 596 -12.41 -7.30 26.91
CA SER A 596 -12.12 -6.10 26.12
C SER A 596 -13.19 -5.00 26.22
N GLU A 597 -13.93 -4.96 27.34
CA GLU A 597 -14.97 -3.95 27.62
C GLU A 597 -14.43 -2.51 27.66
N HIS A 598 -13.16 -2.35 28.03
CA HIS A 598 -12.48 -1.05 28.09
C HIS A 598 -11.69 -0.72 26.81
N ILE A 599 -11.82 -1.54 25.76
CA ILE A 599 -11.16 -1.33 24.46
C ILE A 599 -12.15 -0.80 23.44
N LYS A 600 -11.83 0.36 22.87
CA LYS A 600 -12.54 0.93 21.71
C LYS A 600 -11.60 0.94 20.51
N VAL A 601 -12.10 0.52 19.36
CA VAL A 601 -11.33 0.53 18.12
C VAL A 601 -12.11 1.31 17.06
N ILE A 602 -11.45 2.31 16.47
CA ILE A 602 -11.93 3.03 15.30
C ILE A 602 -10.97 2.86 14.13
N SER A 603 -11.50 3.05 12.93
CA SER A 603 -10.73 3.14 11.69
C SER A 603 -11.16 4.37 10.91
N ILE A 604 -10.18 5.08 10.37
CA ILE A 604 -10.40 6.25 9.53
C ILE A 604 -9.81 5.93 8.15
N VAL A 605 -10.68 5.95 7.15
CA VAL A 605 -10.35 5.90 5.72
C VAL A 605 -10.96 7.15 5.11
N ASP A 606 -10.12 7.96 4.48
CA ASP A 606 -10.46 9.29 3.97
C ASP A 606 -9.48 9.65 2.84
N ARG A 607 -9.49 10.90 2.36
CA ARG A 607 -8.63 11.44 1.30
C ARG A 607 -7.16 11.08 1.45
N PHE A 608 -6.59 11.29 2.63
CA PHE A 608 -5.20 10.93 2.92
C PHE A 608 -5.12 9.55 3.58
N LEU A 609 -4.09 8.81 3.21
CA LEU A 609 -3.82 7.49 3.73
C LEU A 609 -3.19 7.61 5.11
N GLU A 610 -3.95 7.18 6.11
CA GLU A 610 -3.54 7.22 7.51
C GLU A 610 -2.35 6.30 7.79
N HIS A 611 -1.13 6.83 7.92
CA HIS A 611 0.11 6.02 7.89
C HIS A 611 0.97 6.07 9.17
N HIS A 612 1.05 7.21 9.86
CA HIS A 612 1.86 7.35 11.05
C HIS A 612 1.43 6.42 12.19
N ARG A 613 2.41 5.94 12.97
CA ARG A 613 2.18 5.14 14.17
C ARG A 613 2.53 5.94 15.42
N ILE A 614 1.61 5.97 16.38
CA ILE A 614 1.72 6.71 17.65
C ILE A 614 1.32 5.79 18.79
N TYR A 615 2.10 5.78 19.87
CA TYR A 615 1.77 5.06 21.10
C TYR A 615 1.85 6.02 22.28
N TYR A 616 0.71 6.26 22.93
CA TYR A 616 0.57 7.15 24.07
C TYR A 616 0.17 6.37 25.32
N PHE A 617 0.82 6.70 26.43
CA PHE A 617 0.63 6.08 27.74
C PHE A 617 0.45 7.18 28.79
N HIS A 618 -0.57 7.07 29.64
CA HIS A 618 -0.89 8.08 30.64
C HIS A 618 0.13 8.14 31.79
N ASN A 619 0.66 6.99 32.19
CA ASN A 619 1.76 6.80 33.13
C ASN A 619 1.53 7.56 34.45
N GLY A 620 0.35 7.38 35.04
CA GLY A 620 -0.03 8.03 36.30
C GLY A 620 -0.04 9.57 36.24
N GLY A 621 -0.15 10.16 35.05
CA GLY A 621 -0.10 11.60 34.80
C GLY A 621 1.24 12.11 34.26
N GLN A 622 2.29 11.28 34.25
CA GLN A 622 3.59 11.59 33.64
C GLN A 622 3.64 11.08 32.20
N GLU A 623 2.81 11.70 31.36
CA GLU A 623 2.48 11.23 30.02
C GLU A 623 3.72 10.93 29.16
N GLU A 624 3.70 9.77 28.50
CA GLU A 624 4.73 9.36 27.55
C GLU A 624 4.10 9.13 26.17
N LEU A 625 4.77 9.63 25.13
CA LEU A 625 4.35 9.48 23.75
C LEU A 625 5.52 9.02 22.89
N TYR A 626 5.26 8.02 22.05
CA TYR A 626 6.23 7.45 21.13
C TYR A 626 5.70 7.51 19.69
N LEU A 627 6.62 7.75 18.76
CA LEU A 627 6.42 7.57 17.33
C LEU A 627 7.17 6.33 16.87
N SER A 628 6.69 5.69 15.81
CA SER A 628 7.31 4.47 15.30
C SER A 628 7.16 4.29 13.80
N SER A 629 8.11 3.55 13.22
CA SER A 629 7.97 2.96 11.89
C SER A 629 7.23 1.60 11.91
N ALA A 630 7.08 0.99 13.09
CA ALA A 630 6.49 -0.33 13.29
C ALA A 630 4.98 -0.26 13.56
N ASP A 631 4.25 -1.14 12.87
CA ASP A 631 2.92 -1.58 13.30
C ASP A 631 3.03 -2.71 14.35
N LEU A 632 1.94 -3.01 15.05
CA LEU A 632 1.89 -4.13 16.01
C LEU A 632 1.58 -5.46 15.29
N MET A 633 2.50 -5.86 14.42
CA MET A 633 2.49 -7.14 13.71
C MET A 633 3.75 -7.93 14.03
N THR A 634 3.66 -9.25 14.13
CA THR A 634 4.81 -10.14 14.42
C THR A 634 6.01 -9.88 13.50
N ARG A 635 5.77 -9.70 12.19
CA ARG A 635 6.86 -9.38 11.24
C ARG A 635 7.55 -8.04 11.53
N ASN A 636 6.83 -7.03 12.01
CA ASN A 636 7.39 -5.71 12.32
C ASN A 636 8.16 -5.74 13.64
N LEU A 637 7.70 -6.54 14.59
CA LEU A 637 8.31 -6.66 15.91
C LEU A 637 9.52 -7.61 15.93
N ASP A 638 9.53 -8.66 15.10
CA ASP A 638 10.51 -9.76 15.22
C ASP A 638 11.31 -10.05 13.94
N ARG A 639 10.85 -9.62 12.76
CA ARG A 639 11.46 -9.97 11.46
C ARG A 639 11.88 -8.75 10.63
N ARG A 640 11.87 -7.57 11.25
CA ARG A 640 12.22 -6.30 10.62
C ARG A 640 13.06 -5.45 11.54
N VAL A 641 13.88 -4.61 10.92
CA VAL A 641 14.54 -3.51 11.59
C VAL A 641 13.62 -2.30 11.55
N GLU A 642 13.05 -1.93 12.70
CA GLU A 642 12.10 -0.84 12.89
C GLU A 642 12.53 0.03 14.08
N LEU A 643 12.01 1.26 14.16
CA LEU A 643 12.33 2.18 15.25
C LEU A 643 11.08 2.54 16.06
N LEU A 644 11.25 2.71 17.36
CA LEU A 644 10.32 3.33 18.30
C LEU A 644 11.09 4.43 19.04
N PHE A 645 10.59 5.66 19.03
CA PHE A 645 11.31 6.78 19.64
C PHE A 645 10.38 7.76 20.38
N PRO A 646 10.81 8.28 21.54
CA PRO A 646 9.97 9.13 22.39
C PRO A 646 9.90 10.57 21.89
N VAL A 647 8.75 11.22 22.09
CA VAL A 647 8.56 12.66 21.91
C VAL A 647 8.56 13.33 23.28
N LYS A 648 9.74 13.82 23.69
CA LYS A 648 9.97 14.30 25.06
C LYS A 648 9.61 15.76 25.30
N LYS A 649 9.57 16.57 24.23
CA LYS A 649 9.32 18.02 24.36
C LYS A 649 7.83 18.25 24.64
N PRO A 650 7.44 18.90 25.74
CA PRO A 650 6.03 19.07 26.12
C PRO A 650 5.18 19.76 25.03
N ARG A 651 5.76 20.69 24.27
CA ARG A 651 5.08 21.32 23.13
C ARG A 651 4.70 20.30 22.05
N LEU A 652 5.66 19.47 21.63
CA LEU A 652 5.46 18.47 20.58
C LEU A 652 4.51 17.36 21.03
N LEU A 653 4.63 16.92 22.29
CA LEU A 653 3.72 15.95 22.90
C LEU A 653 2.28 16.49 22.89
N ARG A 654 2.05 17.73 23.35
CA ARG A 654 0.73 18.37 23.32
C ARG A 654 0.15 18.44 21.91
N ARG A 655 0.97 18.82 20.92
CA ARG A 655 0.58 18.85 19.50
C ARG A 655 0.09 17.49 19.00
N ILE A 656 0.86 16.42 19.19
CA ILE A 656 0.48 15.08 18.72
C ILE A 656 -0.73 14.54 19.50
N LYS A 657 -0.80 14.82 20.81
CA LYS A 657 -1.95 14.46 21.65
C LYS A 657 -3.24 15.14 21.17
N GLY A 658 -3.20 16.43 20.83
CA GLY A 658 -4.33 17.15 20.24
C GLY A 658 -4.78 16.54 18.91
N ILE A 659 -3.83 16.11 18.07
CA ILE A 659 -4.11 15.38 16.81
C ILE A 659 -4.85 14.08 17.11
N LEU A 660 -4.36 13.26 18.05
CA LEU A 660 -5.03 12.03 18.47
C LEU A 660 -6.45 12.28 18.99
N ILE A 661 -6.65 13.34 19.80
CA ILE A 661 -7.97 13.71 20.31
C ILE A 661 -8.94 14.00 19.16
N VAL A 662 -8.53 14.83 18.19
CA VAL A 662 -9.36 15.14 17.02
C VAL A 662 -9.71 13.88 16.22
N MET A 663 -8.74 12.98 16.02
CA MET A 663 -8.98 11.73 15.30
C MET A 663 -9.94 10.78 16.05
N LEU A 664 -9.81 10.67 17.37
CA LEU A 664 -10.69 9.82 18.19
C LEU A 664 -12.15 10.29 18.18
N HIS A 665 -12.38 11.59 17.95
CA HIS A 665 -13.71 12.18 17.92
C HIS A 665 -14.23 12.45 16.50
N ASP A 666 -13.53 11.97 15.47
CA ASP A 666 -14.03 12.03 14.11
C ASP A 666 -15.39 11.32 14.04
N ASN A 667 -16.41 12.03 13.56
CA ASN A 667 -17.78 11.56 13.47
C ASN A 667 -18.34 11.66 12.03
N VAL A 668 -17.43 11.73 11.05
CA VAL A 668 -17.75 11.81 9.62
C VAL A 668 -17.16 10.62 8.86
N ARG A 669 -15.87 10.34 9.08
CA ARG A 669 -15.09 9.30 8.38
C ARG A 669 -14.69 8.14 9.29
N ALA A 670 -14.77 8.29 10.62
CA ALA A 670 -14.48 7.18 11.51
C ALA A 670 -15.55 6.07 11.39
N ARG A 671 -15.08 4.82 11.38
CA ARG A 671 -15.89 3.62 11.59
C ARG A 671 -15.48 2.94 12.88
N ARG A 672 -16.44 2.53 13.70
CA ARG A 672 -16.20 1.77 14.93
C ARG A 672 -16.21 0.27 14.63
N LEU A 673 -15.18 -0.45 15.05
CA LEU A 673 -15.15 -1.91 14.99
C LEU A 673 -16.06 -2.49 16.08
N ARG A 674 -16.92 -3.41 15.69
CA ARG A 674 -17.80 -4.17 16.56
C ARG A 674 -17.18 -5.49 16.98
N SER A 675 -17.76 -6.11 18.02
CA SER A 675 -17.34 -7.41 18.51
C SER A 675 -17.51 -8.52 17.48
N ASP A 676 -18.42 -8.38 16.50
CA ASP A 676 -18.65 -9.34 15.39
C ASP A 676 -17.68 -9.15 14.21
N GLY A 677 -16.76 -8.19 14.28
CA GLY A 677 -15.78 -7.91 13.22
C GLY A 677 -16.25 -6.90 12.17
N LYS A 678 -17.51 -6.47 12.20
CA LYS A 678 -18.04 -5.45 11.28
C LYS A 678 -17.72 -4.04 11.72
N TYR A 679 -17.80 -3.11 10.77
CA TYR A 679 -17.53 -1.69 10.98
C TYR A 679 -18.78 -0.87 10.78
N ASP A 680 -19.14 -0.05 11.78
CA ASP A 680 -20.26 0.89 11.67
C ASP A 680 -19.72 2.32 11.58
N ARG A 681 -20.19 3.10 10.60
CA ARG A 681 -19.83 4.53 10.50
C ARG A 681 -20.33 5.29 11.72
N VAL A 682 -19.43 6.06 12.35
CA VAL A 682 -19.77 6.95 13.47
C VAL A 682 -20.63 8.09 12.93
N GLN A 683 -21.78 8.33 13.57
CA GLN A 683 -22.71 9.39 13.17
C GLN A 683 -22.64 10.57 14.15
N PRO A 684 -22.81 11.82 13.68
CA PRO A 684 -22.89 12.99 14.53
C PRO A 684 -24.25 13.00 15.25
N GLN A 685 -24.32 12.42 16.45
CA GLN A 685 -25.56 12.31 17.26
C GLN A 685 -25.91 13.65 17.91
N GLY A 686 -26.28 14.66 17.11
CA GLY A 686 -26.56 16.03 17.58
C GLY A 686 -25.31 16.85 17.94
N GLN A 687 -24.12 16.33 17.63
CA GLN A 687 -22.83 17.02 17.78
C GLN A 687 -22.45 17.74 16.48
N ALA A 688 -21.57 18.75 16.57
CA ALA A 688 -20.96 19.34 15.38
C ALA A 688 -20.22 18.28 14.56
N ARG A 689 -20.26 18.41 13.23
CA ARG A 689 -19.55 17.49 12.32
C ARG A 689 -18.05 17.74 12.46
N LEU A 690 -17.31 16.69 12.72
CA LEU A 690 -15.86 16.70 12.83
C LEU A 690 -15.28 15.64 11.88
N GLN A 691 -14.62 16.12 10.82
CA GLN A 691 -13.76 15.31 9.97
C GLN A 691 -12.31 15.69 10.25
N SER A 692 -11.53 14.76 10.77
CA SER A 692 -10.18 14.98 11.29
C SER A 692 -9.24 15.63 10.27
N GLN A 693 -9.14 15.04 9.07
CA GLN A 693 -8.26 15.56 8.00
C GLN A 693 -8.67 16.97 7.56
N VAL A 694 -9.97 17.26 7.51
CA VAL A 694 -10.47 18.60 7.17
C VAL A 694 -10.20 19.61 8.29
N CYS A 695 -10.36 19.24 9.57
CA CYS A 695 -9.98 20.10 10.70
C CYS A 695 -8.51 20.49 10.61
N PHE A 696 -7.61 19.54 10.32
CA PHE A 696 -6.17 19.83 10.14
C PHE A 696 -5.88 20.74 8.94
N LEU A 697 -6.54 20.51 7.81
CA LEU A 697 -6.41 21.40 6.63
C LEU A 697 -6.87 22.83 6.91
N ARG A 698 -8.00 22.99 7.60
CA ARG A 698 -8.55 24.30 7.96
C ARG A 698 -7.67 25.02 8.97
N LEU A 699 -7.07 24.28 9.91
CA LEU A 699 -6.13 24.83 10.88
C LEU A 699 -4.96 25.51 10.18
N LEU A 700 -4.43 24.88 9.12
CA LEU A 700 -3.34 25.43 8.31
C LEU A 700 -3.77 26.59 7.40
N GLN A 701 -5.05 26.84 7.18
CA GLN A 701 -5.50 28.02 6.41
C GLN A 701 -5.60 29.28 7.27
N ARG A 702 -5.56 29.15 8.60
CA ARG A 702 -5.63 30.29 9.51
C ARG A 702 -4.31 31.07 9.53
N LYS A 703 -4.39 32.37 9.81
CA LYS A 703 -3.17 33.15 10.09
C LYS A 703 -2.55 32.63 11.40
N PRO A 704 -1.22 32.46 11.46
CA PRO A 704 -0.55 32.08 12.70
C PRO A 704 -0.81 33.15 13.76
N GLN A 705 -1.06 32.74 14.99
CA GLN A 705 -1.12 33.67 16.12
C GLN A 705 0.30 34.19 16.38
N ARG A 706 0.44 35.47 16.79
CA ARG A 706 1.77 36.05 17.06
C ARG A 706 2.51 35.23 18.13
N GLY A 707 3.52 34.47 17.71
CA GLY A 707 4.43 33.73 18.59
C GLY A 707 3.97 32.32 19.03
N GLY A 708 2.93 31.74 18.42
CA GLY A 708 2.44 30.39 18.75
C GLY A 708 2.28 29.50 17.51
N ASP A 709 2.39 28.18 17.69
CA ASP A 709 2.21 27.20 16.61
C ASP A 709 0.71 27.11 16.27
N ARG A 710 0.29 27.14 14.99
CA ARG A 710 -1.12 26.87 14.59
C ARG A 710 -1.67 25.59 15.23
N TRP A 711 -0.82 24.59 15.42
CA TRP A 711 -1.18 23.33 16.07
C TRP A 711 -1.50 23.46 17.57
N ASP A 712 -1.12 24.57 18.22
CA ASP A 712 -1.44 24.85 19.64
C ASP A 712 -2.94 25.14 19.86
N ALA A 713 -3.71 25.40 18.80
CA ALA A 713 -5.16 25.60 18.88
C ALA A 713 -5.98 24.28 18.89
N LEU A 714 -5.30 23.13 18.88
CA LEU A 714 -5.94 21.83 19.01
C LEU A 714 -6.44 21.58 20.45
N PRO A 715 -7.53 20.81 20.62
CA PRO A 715 -8.14 20.57 21.92
C PRO A 715 -7.27 19.74 22.86
N THR A 716 -7.49 19.95 24.16
CA THR A 716 -7.03 19.10 25.25
C THR A 716 -8.15 18.19 25.75
N TRP A 717 -7.83 17.21 26.62
CA TRP A 717 -8.85 16.36 27.25
C TRP A 717 -9.81 17.16 28.15
N GLU A 718 -9.34 18.24 28.75
CA GLU A 718 -10.16 19.15 29.57
C GLU A 718 -11.18 19.90 28.70
N ASP A 719 -10.78 20.32 27.50
CA ASP A 719 -11.67 20.96 26.53
C ASP A 719 -12.79 19.99 26.08
N VAL A 720 -12.45 18.74 25.81
CA VAL A 720 -13.42 17.69 25.44
C VAL A 720 -14.41 17.42 26.58
N ALA A 721 -13.92 17.37 27.82
CA ALA A 721 -14.76 17.11 28.99
C ALA A 721 -15.74 18.26 29.29
N THR A 722 -15.31 19.51 29.06
CA THR A 722 -16.10 20.71 29.38
C THR A 722 -17.02 21.13 28.24
N SER A 723 -16.65 20.89 26.98
CA SER A 723 -17.41 21.28 25.78
C SER A 723 -17.40 20.18 24.71
N PRO A 724 -18.06 19.02 24.96
CA PRO A 724 -18.04 17.87 24.06
C PRO A 724 -18.65 18.14 22.68
N GLN A 725 -19.40 19.24 22.52
CA GLN A 725 -20.01 19.63 21.24
C GLN A 725 -19.08 20.46 20.35
N VAL A 726 -17.96 20.99 20.87
CA VAL A 726 -17.03 21.88 20.15
C VAL A 726 -15.60 21.37 20.32
N ILE A 727 -15.26 20.34 19.53
CA ILE A 727 -13.96 19.65 19.66
C ILE A 727 -12.88 20.31 18.79
N CYS A 728 -13.26 21.04 17.73
CA CYS A 728 -12.30 21.77 16.88
C CYS A 728 -12.84 23.18 16.63
N PRO A 729 -12.20 24.25 17.15
CA PRO A 729 -12.58 25.64 16.86
C PRO A 729 -12.46 26.00 15.36
N ALA A 730 -11.80 25.17 14.54
CA ALA A 730 -11.74 25.28 13.09
C ALA A 730 -12.94 24.65 12.35
N CYS A 731 -13.83 23.97 13.07
CA CYS A 731 -15.05 23.33 12.56
C CYS A 731 -16.34 23.99 13.06
N THR A 732 -16.25 25.20 13.64
CA THR A 732 -17.39 25.90 14.26
C THR A 732 -17.88 27.14 13.50
N THR A 733 -17.37 27.43 12.31
CA THR A 733 -17.83 28.57 11.51
C THR A 733 -19.18 28.29 10.84
N GLU A 734 -20.02 29.32 10.66
CA GLU A 734 -21.43 29.24 10.18
C GLU A 734 -21.65 28.45 8.87
N GLU A 735 -20.62 28.29 8.03
CA GLU A 735 -20.69 27.43 6.83
C GLU A 735 -20.93 25.94 7.18
N ASP A 736 -20.47 25.46 8.34
CA ASP A 736 -20.71 24.08 8.79
C ASP A 736 -22.13 23.87 9.32
N LEU A 737 -22.84 24.94 9.72
CA LEU A 737 -24.25 24.91 10.12
C LEU A 737 -25.20 25.00 8.91
N CYS A 738 -24.76 25.60 7.79
CA CYS A 738 -25.58 25.78 6.58
C CYS A 738 -25.77 24.51 5.71
N THR A 739 -25.14 23.38 6.04
CA THR A 739 -25.39 22.09 5.35
C THR A 739 -26.48 21.22 6.00
N LEU A 740 -27.25 21.77 6.95
CA LEU A 740 -28.39 21.11 7.61
C LEU A 740 -29.63 20.90 6.70
N LYS A 741 -29.57 21.17 5.39
CA LYS A 741 -30.63 20.76 4.46
C LYS A 741 -30.36 19.36 3.92
N THR A 742 -31.02 18.38 4.53
CA THR A 742 -31.19 17.02 4.02
C THR A 742 -31.65 17.02 2.55
N PRO A 743 -30.95 16.34 1.62
CA PRO A 743 -31.54 15.96 0.35
C PRO A 743 -32.35 14.68 0.56
N GLY A 744 -33.67 14.77 0.37
CA GLY A 744 -34.52 13.63 0.03
C GLY A 744 -35.12 12.82 1.17
N ALA A 745 -36.11 13.38 1.88
CA ALA A 745 -37.17 12.55 2.44
C ALA A 745 -38.22 12.32 1.34
N VAL A 746 -38.20 11.13 0.73
CA VAL A 746 -39.25 10.69 -0.22
C VAL A 746 -40.45 10.24 0.61
N ALA A 747 -41.54 11.01 0.57
CA ALA A 747 -42.85 10.58 1.07
C ALA A 747 -43.63 9.86 -0.05
N PRO A 748 -44.47 8.87 0.27
CA PRO A 748 -45.07 7.98 -0.74
C PRO A 748 -46.24 8.63 -1.48
N ALA A 749 -46.41 8.21 -2.74
CA ALA A 749 -47.41 8.71 -3.68
C ALA A 749 -48.85 8.32 -3.30
N GLY A 750 -49.78 9.27 -3.52
CA GLY A 750 -51.23 9.09 -3.50
C GLY A 750 -51.94 10.37 -4.04
N PRO A 751 -53.15 10.27 -4.65
CA PRO A 751 -53.39 10.93 -5.95
C PRO A 751 -54.35 12.14 -5.93
N CYS A 752 -54.21 12.97 -6.98
CA CYS A 752 -55.23 13.77 -7.69
C CYS A 752 -56.06 14.83 -6.93
N ALA A 753 -55.93 16.12 -7.30
CA ALA A 753 -57.06 17.02 -7.60
C ALA A 753 -56.62 18.44 -8.04
N VAL A 754 -57.02 18.80 -9.27
CA VAL A 754 -57.66 20.05 -9.74
C VAL A 754 -57.14 21.45 -9.29
N ALA A 755 -56.89 22.29 -10.31
CA ALA A 755 -56.68 23.76 -10.36
C ALA A 755 -57.80 24.60 -9.65
N PRO A 756 -57.80 25.97 -9.56
CA PRO A 756 -57.18 26.94 -10.49
C PRO A 756 -56.60 28.28 -9.94
N ALA A 757 -55.89 28.96 -10.87
CA ALA A 757 -55.77 30.41 -11.17
C ALA A 757 -55.83 31.50 -10.08
N GLU A 758 -54.88 32.46 -10.12
CA GLU A 758 -55.10 33.86 -10.60
C GLU A 758 -53.83 34.74 -10.46
N SER A 759 -53.61 35.62 -11.47
CA SER A 759 -53.04 37.01 -11.48
C SER A 759 -51.67 37.29 -10.80
N ASP A 760 -50.77 38.18 -11.25
CA ASP A 760 -50.78 39.19 -12.30
C ASP A 760 -49.34 39.67 -12.59
N ALA A 761 -49.16 40.10 -13.84
CA ALA A 761 -48.26 41.10 -14.44
C ALA A 761 -46.99 41.65 -13.74
N ALA A 762 -45.91 41.70 -14.53
CA ALA A 762 -45.24 42.92 -15.06
C ALA A 762 -43.69 42.91 -14.98
N ALA A 763 -43.05 42.98 -16.16
CA ALA A 763 -41.69 43.51 -16.37
C ALA A 763 -41.73 45.05 -16.42
N PRO A 764 -40.60 45.76 -16.23
CA PRO A 764 -39.76 46.22 -17.36
C PRO A 764 -38.22 46.22 -17.06
N GLU A 765 -37.35 45.92 -18.03
CA GLU A 765 -36.57 46.76 -18.98
C GLU A 765 -35.27 47.42 -18.47
N GLU A 766 -34.34 47.51 -19.42
CA GLU A 766 -32.90 47.80 -19.41
C GLU A 766 -32.50 49.25 -19.05
N SER A 767 -31.25 49.46 -18.62
CA SER A 767 -30.32 50.45 -19.24
C SER A 767 -28.96 50.57 -18.52
N ASP A 768 -27.92 50.49 -19.36
CA ASP A 768 -26.72 51.33 -19.47
C ASP A 768 -25.54 51.34 -18.46
N VAL A 769 -24.41 50.85 -19.01
CA VAL A 769 -23.09 51.51 -19.21
C VAL A 769 -22.28 52.01 -17.99
N ALA A 770 -21.10 51.41 -17.78
CA ALA A 770 -19.80 52.10 -17.94
C ALA A 770 -18.59 51.17 -17.64
N VAL A 771 -17.70 51.07 -18.62
CA VAL A 771 -16.31 50.57 -18.51
C VAL A 771 -15.39 51.77 -18.28
N PRO A 772 -14.24 51.60 -17.59
CA PRO A 772 -13.02 52.21 -18.10
C PRO A 772 -11.83 51.24 -18.22
N GLU A 773 -10.94 51.67 -19.11
CA GLU A 773 -9.87 50.97 -19.82
C GLU A 773 -8.58 50.66 -19.02
N GLU A 774 -7.75 49.88 -19.71
CA GLU A 774 -6.45 49.26 -19.41
C GLU A 774 -5.25 50.23 -19.23
N SER A 775 -4.16 49.73 -18.64
CA SER A 775 -2.81 49.78 -19.25
C SER A 775 -1.78 48.87 -18.55
N ASP A 776 -1.48 47.74 -19.19
CA ASP A 776 -0.19 47.19 -19.65
C ASP A 776 1.03 46.76 -18.79
N ALA A 777 1.62 45.67 -19.35
CA ALA A 777 3.00 45.15 -19.36
C ALA A 777 3.39 44.10 -18.30
N ALA A 778 4.01 42.94 -18.60
CA ALA A 778 4.39 42.26 -19.84
C ALA A 778 4.75 40.79 -19.48
N ALA A 779 4.48 39.84 -20.37
CA ALA A 779 4.91 38.43 -20.29
C ALA A 779 5.79 38.10 -21.51
N PRO A 780 6.79 37.19 -21.42
CA PRO A 780 7.54 36.73 -22.58
C PRO A 780 7.03 35.38 -23.11
N GLU A 781 6.80 35.32 -24.42
CA GLU A 781 6.90 34.13 -25.30
C GLU A 781 8.31 34.13 -25.95
N GLU A 782 8.93 33.13 -26.57
CA GLU A 782 8.64 31.79 -27.10
C GLU A 782 9.96 30.97 -27.06
N SER A 783 9.92 29.64 -27.27
CA SER A 783 10.53 29.01 -28.47
C SER A 783 10.50 27.48 -28.38
N GLY A 784 9.81 26.85 -29.32
CA GLY A 784 9.89 25.42 -29.61
C GLY A 784 11.09 25.07 -30.51
N ALA A 785 11.59 23.85 -30.38
CA ALA A 785 12.61 23.28 -31.26
C ALA A 785 12.02 22.08 -32.01
N ALA A 786 12.08 22.15 -33.33
CA ALA A 786 11.69 21.12 -34.29
C ALA A 786 12.89 20.23 -34.68
N ALA A 787 12.58 19.02 -35.15
CA ALA A 787 13.51 18.03 -35.71
C ALA A 787 14.14 18.49 -37.04
N PRO A 788 15.26 17.87 -37.48
CA PRO A 788 15.72 17.97 -38.87
C PRO A 788 15.68 16.63 -39.63
N GLU A 789 15.25 16.70 -40.89
CA GLU A 789 15.63 15.79 -41.99
C GLU A 789 16.31 16.61 -43.11
N GLU A 790 17.03 15.89 -43.98
CA GLU A 790 18.15 16.23 -44.86
C GLU A 790 17.88 17.16 -46.06
N SER A 791 18.92 17.85 -46.57
CA SER A 791 19.54 17.62 -47.91
C SER A 791 20.47 18.76 -48.40
N ASP A 792 21.62 18.31 -48.94
CA ASP A 792 22.40 18.73 -50.13
C ASP A 792 23.31 19.99 -50.26
N ALA A 793 24.61 19.64 -50.44
CA ALA A 793 25.52 19.91 -51.57
C ALA A 793 26.49 21.12 -51.57
N ALA A 794 27.81 20.83 -51.61
CA ALA A 794 28.70 21.11 -52.77
C ALA A 794 30.21 20.74 -52.53
N GLU A 795 30.71 19.84 -53.41
CA GLU A 795 32.04 19.79 -54.11
C GLU A 795 33.36 19.53 -53.33
N SER A 796 34.38 18.79 -53.81
CA SER A 796 34.68 18.03 -55.06
C SER A 796 35.93 17.12 -54.83
N ASP A 797 36.01 15.93 -55.43
CA ASP A 797 37.09 15.44 -56.33
C ASP A 797 37.13 13.91 -56.55
N GLU A 798 37.49 13.55 -57.78
CA GLU A 798 37.30 12.29 -58.51
C GLU A 798 38.25 11.12 -58.15
N SER A 799 37.81 9.86 -58.32
CA SER A 799 38.30 8.97 -59.42
C SER A 799 37.89 7.47 -59.27
N ALA A 800 37.37 6.93 -60.38
CA ALA A 800 37.45 5.56 -60.96
C ALA A 800 37.25 4.30 -60.06
N ALA A 801 36.23 3.44 -60.23
CA ALA A 801 35.78 2.61 -61.37
C ALA A 801 36.22 1.12 -61.30
N VAL A 802 35.19 0.25 -61.24
CA VAL A 802 35.03 -1.10 -61.86
C VAL A 802 35.46 -2.37 -61.09
N ALA A 803 34.52 -3.34 -61.15
CA ALA A 803 34.49 -4.74 -60.66
C ALA A 803 35.59 -5.65 -61.24
N PRO A 804 35.63 -6.96 -60.87
CA PRO A 804 34.93 -7.95 -61.72
C PRO A 804 34.40 -9.23 -61.03
N GLU A 805 33.62 -9.97 -61.82
CA GLU A 805 33.17 -11.37 -61.66
C GLU A 805 34.13 -12.40 -62.31
N GLU A 806 34.08 -13.62 -61.76
CA GLU A 806 34.14 -14.99 -62.35
C GLU A 806 35.40 -15.70 -62.94
N SER A 807 35.38 -17.02 -62.67
CA SER A 807 35.97 -18.21 -63.36
C SER A 807 37.44 -18.59 -63.03
N ASP A 808 37.89 -19.86 -62.90
CA ASP A 808 37.30 -21.21 -63.02
C ASP A 808 38.33 -22.32 -62.63
N VAL A 809 37.85 -23.54 -62.27
CA VAL A 809 38.45 -24.91 -62.50
C VAL A 809 39.65 -25.39 -61.60
N ALA A 810 39.80 -26.62 -61.04
CA ALA A 810 39.23 -27.98 -61.22
C ALA A 810 39.44 -28.93 -59.99
N GLU A 811 38.50 -29.90 -59.85
CA GLU A 811 38.55 -31.37 -59.50
C GLU A 811 39.39 -31.92 -58.32
N SER A 812 38.99 -32.96 -57.54
CA SER A 812 38.25 -34.21 -57.85
C SER A 812 37.64 -34.94 -56.60
N ASP A 813 36.46 -35.58 -56.80
CA ASP A 813 35.93 -36.90 -56.30
C ASP A 813 35.91 -37.28 -54.79
N GLU A 814 34.92 -37.99 -54.18
CA GLU A 814 33.89 -38.93 -54.68
C GLU A 814 32.76 -39.22 -53.62
N SER A 815 31.52 -39.46 -54.10
CA SER A 815 30.40 -40.31 -53.58
C SER A 815 29.70 -40.04 -52.20
N ALA A 816 28.41 -39.62 -52.17
CA ALA A 816 27.14 -40.40 -52.14
C ALA A 816 26.77 -41.03 -50.77
N ALA A 817 25.53 -41.20 -50.29
CA ALA A 817 24.19 -40.61 -50.40
C ALA A 817 23.26 -41.44 -49.44
N VAL A 818 22.11 -40.86 -49.06
CA VAL A 818 20.85 -41.53 -48.61
C VAL A 818 20.56 -41.70 -47.09
N ALA A 819 19.28 -41.43 -46.76
CA ALA A 819 18.52 -41.27 -45.51
C ALA A 819 18.49 -42.45 -44.50
N PRO A 820 17.76 -42.31 -43.37
CA PRO A 820 16.55 -43.13 -43.24
C PRO A 820 15.33 -42.53 -42.48
N GLU A 821 14.19 -43.19 -42.69
CA GLU A 821 12.91 -43.14 -41.96
C GLU A 821 12.87 -44.09 -40.72
N GLU A 822 11.76 -43.97 -39.98
CA GLU A 822 11.30 -44.48 -38.68
C GLU A 822 11.44 -45.99 -38.33
N SER A 823 11.35 -46.32 -37.03
CA SER A 823 10.37 -47.31 -36.49
C SER A 823 10.40 -47.47 -34.95
N ASP A 824 9.21 -47.82 -34.43
CA ASP A 824 8.72 -48.04 -33.06
C ASP A 824 9.51 -48.98 -32.12
N VAL A 825 9.38 -48.77 -30.80
CA VAL A 825 9.49 -49.84 -29.79
C VAL A 825 8.51 -49.64 -28.61
N ALA A 826 7.82 -50.73 -28.25
CA ALA A 826 6.84 -50.90 -27.18
C ALA A 826 7.45 -51.38 -25.83
N ALA A 827 6.65 -51.27 -24.75
CA ALA A 827 6.87 -51.81 -23.38
C ALA A 827 6.88 -53.38 -23.31
N PRO A 828 7.16 -54.11 -22.19
CA PRO A 828 6.47 -54.06 -20.86
C PRO A 828 7.21 -54.56 -19.54
N GLU A 829 6.52 -54.36 -18.39
CA GLU A 829 6.29 -55.08 -17.08
C GLU A 829 7.29 -55.97 -16.25
N GLU A 830 7.15 -55.83 -14.89
CA GLU A 830 7.26 -56.75 -13.69
C GLU A 830 8.59 -57.51 -13.34
N SER A 831 9.00 -57.90 -12.10
CA SER A 831 8.56 -57.87 -10.68
C SER A 831 9.68 -58.39 -9.72
N ASP A 832 9.64 -58.00 -8.44
CA ASP A 832 9.94 -58.72 -7.16
C ASP A 832 11.34 -59.06 -6.55
N ALA A 833 11.37 -58.80 -5.22
CA ALA A 833 11.95 -59.54 -4.07
C ALA A 833 13.34 -59.21 -3.45
N ALA A 834 13.30 -58.78 -2.16
CA ALA A 834 13.88 -59.43 -0.95
C ALA A 834 14.72 -58.52 -0.01
N ALA A 835 14.34 -58.53 1.29
CA ALA A 835 15.07 -58.00 2.47
C ALA A 835 16.11 -59.02 2.99
N PRO A 836 16.95 -58.71 4.01
CA PRO A 836 16.51 -58.84 5.43
C PRO A 836 17.14 -57.88 6.46
N GLU A 837 16.72 -58.10 7.71
CA GLU A 837 16.84 -57.36 8.99
C GLU A 837 18.15 -57.52 9.81
N GLU A 838 18.28 -56.61 10.80
CA GLU A 838 18.79 -56.70 12.20
C GLU A 838 20.22 -57.20 12.56
N SER A 839 20.91 -56.41 13.41
CA SER A 839 21.39 -56.89 14.73
C SER A 839 21.95 -55.77 15.63
N ASP A 840 21.53 -55.84 16.91
CA ASP A 840 21.85 -55.05 18.11
C ASP A 840 23.28 -55.19 18.69
N ALA A 841 23.51 -54.39 19.76
CA ALA A 841 24.44 -54.56 20.91
C ALA A 841 25.82 -53.86 20.81
N ALA A 842 26.46 -53.31 21.86
CA ALA A 842 26.16 -53.00 23.26
C ALA A 842 27.42 -52.35 23.90
N GLU A 843 27.22 -51.66 25.05
CA GLU A 843 28.17 -51.40 26.16
C GLU A 843 29.32 -50.37 25.97
N SER A 844 29.77 -49.58 26.96
CA SER A 844 29.55 -49.50 28.43
C SER A 844 30.15 -48.20 29.02
N ASP A 845 29.60 -47.75 30.16
CA ASP A 845 30.16 -47.10 31.39
C ASP A 845 31.34 -46.08 31.31
N GLU A 846 31.46 -45.03 32.13
CA GLU A 846 31.33 -44.96 33.60
C GLU A 846 31.40 -43.49 34.13
N SER A 847 30.64 -43.20 35.21
CA SER A 847 30.81 -42.27 36.38
C SER A 847 31.85 -41.11 36.39
N ALA A 848 31.79 -40.00 37.16
CA ALA A 848 30.86 -39.35 38.10
C ALA A 848 31.47 -37.99 38.59
N ALA A 849 30.62 -37.16 39.20
CA ALA A 849 30.87 -36.20 40.30
C ALA A 849 31.21 -34.71 40.04
N ALA A 850 30.23 -33.87 40.45
CA ALA A 850 30.30 -32.79 41.45
C ALA A 850 30.65 -31.32 41.07
N GLU A 851 29.67 -30.47 41.42
CA GLU A 851 29.74 -29.13 42.06
C GLU A 851 29.63 -27.81 41.26
N SER A 852 28.56 -27.10 41.63
CA SER A 852 28.43 -25.67 41.96
C SER A 852 27.90 -24.66 40.92
N ASP A 853 26.84 -23.99 41.36
CA ASP A 853 26.15 -22.82 40.82
C ASP A 853 27.07 -21.65 40.50
N GLU A 854 26.84 -21.00 39.36
CA GLU A 854 26.69 -19.53 39.34
C GLU A 854 25.87 -19.07 38.13
N SER A 855 24.76 -18.41 38.43
CA SER A 855 23.80 -17.85 37.49
C SER A 855 24.33 -16.57 36.84
N VAL A 856 24.53 -16.59 35.53
CA VAL A 856 24.57 -15.38 34.70
C VAL A 856 23.54 -15.54 33.59
N ALA A 857 22.52 -14.69 33.63
CA ALA A 857 21.51 -14.57 32.60
C ALA A 857 22.16 -14.07 31.30
N THR A 858 22.60 -14.99 30.45
CA THR A 858 22.97 -14.69 29.07
C THR A 858 21.69 -14.51 28.26
N SER A 859 21.54 -13.32 27.68
CA SER A 859 20.53 -13.05 26.66
C SER A 859 20.70 -14.07 25.54
N LYS A 860 19.69 -14.91 25.31
CA LYS A 860 19.70 -15.85 24.19
C LYS A 860 19.91 -15.08 22.89
N ILE A 861 21.02 -15.39 22.22
CA ILE A 861 21.35 -14.91 20.88
C ILE A 861 20.22 -15.39 19.93
N PRO A 862 19.58 -14.51 19.14
CA PRO A 862 18.52 -14.92 18.22
C PRO A 862 19.04 -15.88 17.13
N PRO A 863 18.21 -16.78 16.58
CA PRO A 863 18.64 -17.89 15.71
C PRO A 863 19.44 -17.47 14.47
N TRP A 864 19.12 -16.32 13.86
CA TRP A 864 19.86 -15.76 12.72
C TRP A 864 21.29 -15.31 13.06
N ARG A 865 21.66 -15.27 14.34
CA ARG A 865 23.02 -14.99 14.83
C ARG A 865 23.80 -16.24 15.24
N LEU A 866 23.20 -17.44 15.20
CA LEU A 866 23.83 -18.68 15.67
C LEU A 866 24.44 -19.52 14.55
N GLN A 867 24.31 -19.12 13.29
CA GLN A 867 24.81 -19.88 12.14
C GLN A 867 25.81 -19.04 11.36
N GLU A 868 27.03 -18.98 11.87
CA GLU A 868 28.29 -18.81 11.13
C GLU A 868 29.41 -18.81 12.17
N ASN A 869 29.90 -20.00 12.46
CA ASN A 869 31.19 -20.24 13.12
C ASN A 869 31.81 -21.46 12.48
#